data_AF-A0A1Q2MDT7-F1
#
_entry.id   AF-A0A1Q2MDT7-F1
#
_cell.length_a   1.000
_cell.length_b   1.000
_cell.length_c   1.000
_cell.angle_alpha   90.00
_cell.angle_beta   90.00
_cell.angle_gamma   90.00
#
_symmetry.space_group_name_H-M   'P 1'
#
loop_
_entity.id
_entity.type
_entity.pdbx_description
1 polymer ?
#
loop_
_entity_poly.entity_id
_entity_poly.type
_entity_poly.pdbx_seq_one_letter_code
_entity_poly.pdbx_strand_id
1 'polypeptide(L)'
;MKQIIVLTVVSFFAATSVMAATNWNGAEDTDWFNPNNWATGSVPGESELPQIDYVEGRVMPIFSAPGETHINKGLRIASSGVAGEASVEIAAGKMVCLDYAKLISRYVGQTSKVLVSGGELEVQGVLDIAMTAVGILEITSGYINLEGLTIQMFSPATYPDAQAYVRVHGGEMYVGNLIIQGNYNIDIRNDGTLMLPESELPVIQQMIGEGTLTAYGDGTANSGTGELKVEVLDGTVVVTAIEVKPEQASKPSPAASSALNVLMEANPVELSWTAGVGATSHILYASTDLDELNAAVDETSPAYITTTTNPFYSFTEEVFPEETIYWRVDEVSTAGTETGLVWDFTLLEDTLIDNFDSNVTAWVGSDLNVSAGTAVRMGTQSLQLSYSSAGYAEKTFSKALNFTAGGLESLSVLFHGYADNTSMSNDFYITLTDSSSNSSKVNYGGESFSLDQQNWEAWTAWDVAIADFDNGSIDLTSVEKVAFGIDGGQGDIFIDSFYTYPQRCVADLGPAGDLNNDCVVDLADYNVFAADWLATGYTVTPQAVAGDPVVYYDFEDEGMFAETVTNRSTYGSDPSLYNGTRTLFSTEYSTEGAVGGCIDLLDVAEVGNVSVPASVFDNVTDAVSVSVWVNLHVLEENKHAPVFVGFPSSPANVFNGYVPWVAAPMRVRFVTDNSEVVQEDATYRGTDAYIGVWNHYVFTKDITTGAMRIFMNGDLIAENYTAETMPQISQFMIGASPSFVQRMKGKVDEFRIYDYALSWEEVLTLYGETEPKEVALDSAADLLEDNTVDSQDLQLLTADWLSEILFPEN
;
A
#
# COMPACT_ATOMS: atom_id res chain seq x y z
N MET A 1 -39.61 -11.57 -47.16
CA MET A 1 -38.21 -11.54 -47.64
C MET A 1 -37.79 -10.08 -47.71
N LYS A 2 -36.86 -9.68 -46.82
CA LYS A 2 -36.02 -8.46 -46.77
C LYS A 2 -36.66 -7.06 -46.87
N GLN A 3 -36.61 -6.39 -45.70
CA GLN A 3 -36.30 -4.98 -45.36
C GLN A 3 -36.17 -3.92 -46.46
N ILE A 4 -36.60 -2.69 -46.15
CA ILE A 4 -35.74 -1.47 -46.13
C ILE A 4 -36.47 -0.26 -45.47
N ILE A 5 -35.88 0.19 -44.35
CA ILE A 5 -35.63 1.55 -43.83
C ILE A 5 -36.82 2.52 -43.64
N VAL A 6 -37.16 2.74 -42.36
CA VAL A 6 -37.88 3.92 -41.85
C VAL A 6 -36.84 5.02 -41.60
N LEU A 7 -36.98 6.14 -42.32
CA LEU A 7 -36.20 7.35 -42.13
C LEU A 7 -37.01 8.28 -41.18
N THR A 8 -36.72 8.26 -39.88
CA THR A 8 -37.28 9.27 -38.96
C THR A 8 -36.33 10.45 -38.93
N VAL A 9 -36.63 11.47 -39.72
CA VAL A 9 -35.99 12.78 -39.64
C VAL A 9 -36.53 13.48 -38.39
N VAL A 10 -35.75 13.54 -37.31
CA VAL A 10 -36.00 14.48 -36.21
C VAL A 10 -35.32 15.79 -36.59
N SER A 11 -36.11 16.72 -37.14
CA SER A 11 -35.68 18.08 -37.36
C SER A 11 -35.72 18.84 -36.02
N PHE A 12 -34.57 19.15 -35.44
CA PHE A 12 -34.47 20.22 -34.44
C PHE A 12 -34.72 21.55 -35.17
N PHE A 13 -35.93 22.09 -35.03
CA PHE A 13 -36.14 23.51 -35.25
C PHE A 13 -35.42 24.26 -34.12
N ALA A 14 -34.32 24.94 -34.45
CA ALA A 14 -33.84 26.05 -33.66
C ALA A 14 -34.91 27.15 -33.70
N ALA A 15 -35.83 27.14 -32.74
CA ALA A 15 -36.66 28.29 -32.42
C ALA A 15 -35.79 29.27 -31.62
N THR A 16 -35.20 30.24 -32.30
CA THR A 16 -34.58 31.40 -31.66
C THR A 16 -35.66 32.33 -31.12
N SER A 17 -36.22 32.01 -29.95
CA SER A 17 -36.70 33.06 -29.05
C SER A 17 -35.49 33.54 -28.26
N VAL A 18 -34.85 34.64 -28.70
CA VAL A 18 -33.85 35.33 -27.89
C VAL A 18 -34.60 35.98 -26.73
N MET A 19 -34.83 35.22 -25.66
CA MET A 19 -35.19 35.78 -24.37
C MET A 19 -33.88 36.16 -23.70
N ALA A 20 -33.72 37.43 -23.36
CA ALA A 20 -32.54 37.88 -22.63
C ALA A 20 -32.60 37.23 -21.25
N ALA A 21 -31.61 36.39 -20.92
CA ALA A 21 -31.43 35.92 -19.56
C ALA A 21 -31.23 37.15 -18.65
N THR A 22 -31.88 37.13 -17.49
CA THR A 22 -31.64 38.12 -16.44
C THR A 22 -30.50 37.61 -15.60
N ASN A 23 -29.35 38.26 -15.65
CA ASN A 23 -28.16 37.77 -14.95
C ASN A 23 -28.08 38.31 -13.52
N TRP A 24 -27.69 37.48 -12.56
CA TRP A 24 -27.31 37.91 -11.23
C TRP A 24 -26.01 38.72 -11.31
N ASN A 25 -26.05 39.93 -10.78
CA ASN A 25 -24.97 40.90 -10.78
C ASN A 25 -24.42 41.21 -9.37
N GLY A 26 -24.94 40.60 -8.30
CA GLY A 26 -24.31 40.48 -6.97
C GLY A 26 -23.63 41.72 -6.38
N ALA A 27 -24.25 42.89 -6.48
CA ALA A 27 -23.61 44.17 -6.11
C ALA A 27 -24.13 44.80 -4.79
N GLU A 28 -25.26 44.35 -4.22
CA GLU A 28 -25.82 44.94 -2.99
C GLU A 28 -25.83 43.99 -1.79
N ASP A 29 -26.33 42.75 -1.94
CA ASP A 29 -26.42 41.75 -0.88
C ASP A 29 -26.61 40.33 -1.44
N THR A 30 -26.88 39.35 -0.56
CA THR A 30 -27.17 37.96 -0.92
C THR A 30 -28.66 37.68 -1.17
N ASP A 31 -29.58 38.62 -0.94
CA ASP A 31 -31.02 38.34 -1.02
C ASP A 31 -31.46 38.20 -2.49
N TRP A 32 -31.92 37.01 -2.88
CA TRP A 32 -32.47 36.73 -4.22
C TRP A 32 -33.51 37.77 -4.65
N PHE A 33 -34.30 38.26 -3.68
CA PHE A 33 -35.44 39.15 -3.90
C PHE A 33 -35.05 40.63 -3.91
N ASN A 34 -33.78 40.98 -3.77
CA ASN A 34 -33.34 42.35 -4.00
C ASN A 34 -33.24 42.62 -5.52
N PRO A 35 -34.08 43.50 -6.09
CA PRO A 35 -34.09 43.76 -7.53
C PRO A 35 -32.78 44.36 -8.05
N ASN A 36 -31.99 45.03 -7.20
CA ASN A 36 -30.72 45.63 -7.58
C ASN A 36 -29.61 44.60 -7.77
N ASN A 37 -29.79 43.38 -7.28
CA ASN A 37 -28.86 42.29 -7.53
C ASN A 37 -28.97 41.73 -8.95
N TRP A 38 -29.99 42.08 -9.74
CA TRP A 38 -30.19 41.58 -11.10
C TRP A 38 -29.80 42.62 -12.16
N ALA A 39 -29.24 42.17 -13.28
CA ALA A 39 -28.75 43.03 -14.36
C ALA A 39 -29.80 43.97 -14.95
N THR A 40 -31.08 43.61 -14.87
CA THR A 40 -32.21 44.43 -15.35
C THR A 40 -32.84 45.29 -14.26
N GLY A 41 -32.36 45.23 -13.01
CA GLY A 41 -32.92 45.95 -11.86
C GLY A 41 -34.28 45.41 -11.40
N SER A 42 -34.58 44.14 -11.68
CA SER A 42 -35.83 43.46 -11.34
C SER A 42 -35.56 42.01 -10.96
N VAL A 43 -36.23 41.54 -9.90
CA VAL A 43 -36.22 40.11 -9.53
C VAL A 43 -36.88 39.29 -10.65
N PRO A 44 -36.29 38.17 -11.09
CA PRO A 44 -36.87 37.29 -12.08
C PRO A 44 -38.25 36.81 -11.63
N GLY A 45 -39.25 37.05 -12.47
CA GLY A 45 -40.60 36.55 -12.36
C GLY A 45 -40.82 35.29 -13.20
N GLU A 46 -42.06 34.82 -13.19
CA GLU A 46 -42.44 33.51 -13.75
C GLU A 46 -42.08 33.34 -15.23
N SER A 47 -42.03 34.40 -16.05
CA SER A 47 -41.75 34.30 -17.49
C SER A 47 -40.26 34.35 -17.87
N GLU A 48 -39.36 34.53 -16.91
CA GLU A 48 -37.94 34.81 -17.16
C GLU A 48 -37.05 33.59 -16.91
N LEU A 49 -35.86 33.62 -17.50
CA LEU A 49 -34.80 32.61 -17.34
C LEU A 49 -33.66 33.24 -16.53
N PRO A 50 -33.66 33.11 -15.19
CA PRO A 50 -32.56 33.58 -14.37
C PRO A 50 -31.26 32.84 -14.69
N GLN A 51 -30.17 33.61 -14.77
CA GLN A 51 -28.81 33.10 -14.86
C GLN A 51 -27.96 33.69 -13.75
N ILE A 52 -27.29 32.85 -12.98
CA ILE A 52 -26.39 33.26 -11.90
C ILE A 52 -24.98 33.08 -12.42
N ASP A 53 -24.28 34.19 -12.67
CA ASP A 53 -22.91 34.16 -13.18
C ASP A 53 -21.90 34.33 -12.05
N TYR A 54 -20.82 33.53 -12.08
CA TYR A 54 -19.67 33.81 -11.23
C TYR A 54 -19.04 35.15 -11.64
N VAL A 55 -18.84 36.03 -10.65
CA VAL A 55 -18.06 37.25 -10.81
C VAL A 55 -17.18 37.42 -9.59
N GLU A 56 -15.88 37.55 -9.83
CA GLU A 56 -14.86 37.71 -8.79
C GLU A 56 -15.21 38.86 -7.83
N GLY A 57 -15.17 38.57 -6.52
CA GLY A 57 -15.45 39.53 -5.46
C GLY A 57 -16.93 39.80 -5.18
N ARG A 58 -17.87 39.11 -5.84
CA ARG A 58 -19.32 39.23 -5.58
C ARG A 58 -19.84 38.13 -4.66
N VAL A 59 -20.91 38.45 -3.92
CA VAL A 59 -21.63 37.50 -3.08
C VAL A 59 -22.71 36.75 -3.88
N MET A 60 -22.95 35.49 -3.52
CA MET A 60 -23.89 34.59 -4.21
C MET A 60 -25.30 34.67 -3.58
N PRO A 61 -26.35 34.42 -4.37
CA PRO A 61 -27.72 34.56 -3.90
C PRO A 61 -28.16 33.46 -2.92
N ILE A 62 -28.96 33.87 -1.95
CA ILE A 62 -29.72 33.03 -1.03
C ILE A 62 -31.22 33.26 -1.31
N PHE A 63 -31.91 32.20 -1.70
CA PHE A 63 -33.36 32.16 -1.82
C PHE A 63 -33.98 31.78 -0.48
N SER A 64 -34.84 32.65 0.05
CA SER A 64 -35.46 32.48 1.37
C SER A 64 -36.92 32.97 1.43
N ALA A 65 -37.65 32.90 0.31
CA ALA A 65 -39.02 33.42 0.25
C ALA A 65 -39.99 32.67 1.16
N PRO A 66 -40.93 33.37 1.82
CA PRO A 66 -42.05 32.72 2.48
C PRO A 66 -43.07 32.25 1.43
N GLY A 67 -42.90 31.04 0.89
CA GLY A 67 -43.87 30.40 -0.01
C GLY A 67 -43.26 29.78 -1.27
N GLU A 68 -44.13 29.48 -2.24
CA GLU A 68 -43.78 28.86 -3.52
C GLU A 68 -43.52 29.93 -4.59
N THR A 69 -42.38 29.86 -5.28
CA THR A 69 -42.00 30.76 -6.38
C THR A 69 -41.76 29.96 -7.65
N HIS A 70 -42.44 30.32 -8.73
CA HIS A 70 -42.34 29.64 -10.02
C HIS A 70 -41.37 30.36 -10.94
N ILE A 71 -40.52 29.59 -11.61
CA ILE A 71 -39.62 30.06 -12.66
C ILE A 71 -39.95 29.23 -13.91
N ASN A 72 -40.86 29.72 -14.76
CA ASN A 72 -41.48 28.89 -15.81
C ASN A 72 -40.50 28.43 -16.90
N LYS A 73 -39.32 29.05 -17.01
CA LYS A 73 -38.31 28.70 -18.03
C LYS A 73 -37.14 27.90 -17.50
N GLY A 74 -36.92 27.89 -16.18
CA GLY A 74 -35.80 27.19 -15.56
C GLY A 74 -34.74 28.08 -14.94
N LEU A 75 -33.69 27.46 -14.43
CA LEU A 75 -32.60 28.11 -13.69
C LEU A 75 -31.24 27.78 -14.32
N ARG A 76 -30.36 28.76 -14.45
CA ARG A 76 -28.96 28.55 -14.86
C ARG A 76 -28.01 29.05 -13.80
N ILE A 77 -27.08 28.21 -13.38
CA ILE A 77 -25.94 28.59 -12.54
C ILE A 77 -24.71 28.39 -13.39
N ALA A 78 -24.06 29.49 -13.80
CA ALA A 78 -23.01 29.47 -14.79
C ALA A 78 -21.72 30.12 -14.26
N SER A 79 -20.65 29.35 -14.19
CA SER A 79 -19.30 29.92 -14.10
C SER A 79 -18.77 30.04 -15.52
N SER A 80 -18.69 31.26 -16.06
CA SER A 80 -18.26 31.49 -17.45
C SER A 80 -17.19 32.58 -17.54
N GLY A 81 -16.02 32.24 -18.08
CA GLY A 81 -14.95 33.19 -18.41
C GLY A 81 -13.84 33.37 -17.36
N VAL A 82 -14.08 33.12 -16.07
CA VAL A 82 -13.06 33.19 -14.99
C VAL A 82 -13.19 31.95 -14.09
N ALA A 83 -12.08 31.47 -13.52
CA ALA A 83 -12.09 30.40 -12.51
C ALA A 83 -12.81 30.87 -11.24
N GLY A 84 -13.62 30.00 -10.64
CA GLY A 84 -14.44 30.31 -9.47
C GLY A 84 -15.81 29.63 -9.45
N GLU A 85 -16.53 29.82 -8.34
CA GLU A 85 -17.78 29.13 -8.03
C GLU A 85 -19.00 30.03 -8.25
N ALA A 86 -19.86 29.68 -9.21
CA ALA A 86 -21.22 30.22 -9.28
C ALA A 86 -22.14 29.35 -8.42
N SER A 87 -22.88 29.93 -7.48
CA SER A 87 -23.76 29.14 -6.61
C SER A 87 -25.07 29.83 -6.26
N VAL A 88 -26.04 29.03 -5.81
CA VAL A 88 -27.27 29.50 -5.17
C VAL A 88 -27.60 28.61 -3.99
N GLU A 89 -28.00 29.23 -2.88
CA GLU A 89 -28.54 28.55 -1.72
C GLU A 89 -30.06 28.69 -1.67
N ILE A 90 -30.78 27.60 -1.43
CA ILE A 90 -32.22 27.56 -1.19
C ILE A 90 -32.41 27.25 0.29
N ALA A 91 -32.40 28.31 1.10
CA ALA A 91 -32.40 28.24 2.56
C ALA A 91 -33.82 28.10 3.15
N ALA A 92 -34.84 28.59 2.46
CA ALA A 92 -36.24 28.48 2.87
C ALA A 92 -37.19 28.69 1.69
N GLY A 93 -38.45 28.26 1.87
CA GLY A 93 -39.47 28.36 0.82
C GLY A 93 -39.32 27.30 -0.27
N LYS A 94 -40.15 27.38 -1.31
CA LYS A 94 -40.14 26.42 -2.41
C LYS A 94 -39.85 27.12 -3.74
N MET A 95 -38.77 26.72 -4.41
CA MET A 95 -38.43 27.15 -5.76
C MET A 95 -38.84 26.09 -6.76
N VAL A 96 -39.72 26.43 -7.71
CA VAL A 96 -40.20 25.51 -8.76
C VAL A 96 -39.67 25.95 -10.12
N CYS A 97 -38.82 25.12 -10.72
CA CYS A 97 -38.34 25.25 -12.10
C CYS A 97 -39.19 24.38 -13.02
N LEU A 98 -40.06 24.98 -13.84
CA LEU A 98 -41.00 24.19 -14.67
C LEU A 98 -40.35 23.52 -15.89
N ASP A 99 -39.32 24.13 -16.50
CA ASP A 99 -38.71 23.64 -17.74
C ASP A 99 -37.40 22.85 -17.49
N TYR A 100 -36.40 23.43 -16.79
CA TYR A 100 -35.12 22.75 -16.47
C TYR A 100 -34.31 23.51 -15.39
N ALA A 101 -33.28 22.87 -14.86
CA ALA A 101 -32.18 23.56 -14.17
C ALA A 101 -30.84 23.13 -14.78
N LYS A 102 -29.85 24.02 -14.85
CA LYS A 102 -28.54 23.73 -15.43
C LYS A 102 -27.41 24.28 -14.57
N LEU A 103 -26.49 23.40 -14.20
CA LEU A 103 -25.23 23.72 -13.54
C LEU A 103 -24.13 23.70 -14.62
N ILE A 104 -23.70 24.90 -15.01
CA ILE A 104 -22.88 25.16 -16.18
C ILE A 104 -21.49 25.62 -15.71
N SER A 105 -20.55 24.70 -15.66
CA SER A 105 -19.12 24.96 -15.52
C SER A 105 -18.41 24.51 -16.80
N ARG A 106 -17.63 25.41 -17.41
CA ARG A 106 -17.11 25.23 -18.78
C ARG A 106 -15.62 24.99 -18.88
N TYR A 107 -14.86 25.44 -17.89
CA TYR A 107 -13.41 25.47 -17.91
C TYR A 107 -12.84 24.98 -16.57
N VAL A 108 -11.59 24.51 -16.60
CA VAL A 108 -10.85 24.07 -15.41
C VAL A 108 -10.86 25.16 -14.32
N GLY A 109 -11.02 24.74 -13.07
CA GLY A 109 -11.14 25.64 -11.91
C GLY A 109 -12.50 26.34 -11.78
N GLN A 110 -13.50 25.96 -12.57
CA GLN A 110 -14.86 26.46 -12.45
C GLN A 110 -15.79 25.47 -11.76
N THR A 111 -16.61 26.00 -10.86
CA THR A 111 -17.62 25.23 -10.13
C THR A 111 -18.99 25.87 -10.32
N SER A 112 -20.01 25.04 -10.51
CA SER A 112 -21.42 25.47 -10.46
C SER A 112 -22.15 24.67 -9.40
N LYS A 113 -22.81 25.34 -8.46
CA LYS A 113 -23.36 24.70 -7.26
C LYS A 113 -24.81 25.11 -6.98
N VAL A 114 -25.61 24.14 -6.56
CA VAL A 114 -26.89 24.36 -5.88
C VAL A 114 -26.78 23.74 -4.49
N LEU A 115 -27.13 24.52 -3.47
CA LEU A 115 -27.25 24.05 -2.09
C LEU A 115 -28.68 24.20 -1.61
N VAL A 116 -29.28 23.14 -1.09
CA VAL A 116 -30.55 23.19 -0.36
C VAL A 116 -30.26 22.96 1.13
N SER A 117 -30.49 23.99 1.94
CA SER A 117 -30.11 24.04 3.35
C SER A 117 -31.31 24.21 4.31
N GLY A 118 -32.53 24.07 3.79
CA GLY A 118 -33.77 24.17 4.56
C GLY A 118 -35.03 24.47 3.73
N GLY A 119 -34.88 24.86 2.46
CA GLY A 119 -36.00 25.04 1.54
C GLY A 119 -36.32 23.81 0.69
N GLU A 120 -37.12 24.02 -0.35
CA GLU A 120 -37.52 23.00 -1.31
C GLU A 120 -37.13 23.43 -2.73
N LEU A 121 -36.50 22.53 -3.48
CA LEU A 121 -36.24 22.69 -4.91
C LEU A 121 -37.05 21.66 -5.69
N GLU A 122 -37.94 22.12 -6.56
CA GLU A 122 -38.66 21.27 -7.51
C GLU A 122 -38.21 21.60 -8.93
N VAL A 123 -37.82 20.58 -9.70
CA VAL A 123 -37.53 20.69 -11.13
C VAL A 123 -38.42 19.74 -11.89
N GLN A 124 -39.43 20.27 -12.58
CA GLN A 124 -40.41 19.50 -13.38
C GLN A 124 -39.88 19.11 -14.77
N GLY A 125 -38.62 19.42 -15.06
CA GLY A 125 -37.92 18.91 -16.22
C GLY A 125 -36.66 18.20 -15.80
N VAL A 126 -35.55 18.50 -16.48
CA VAL A 126 -34.26 17.91 -16.17
C VAL A 126 -33.39 18.91 -15.40
N LEU A 127 -32.75 18.45 -14.33
CA LEU A 127 -31.60 19.13 -13.76
C LEU A 127 -30.33 18.53 -14.37
N ASP A 128 -29.59 19.33 -15.12
CA ASP A 128 -28.31 18.94 -15.71
C ASP A 128 -27.15 19.34 -14.79
N ILE A 129 -26.29 18.39 -14.41
CA ILE A 129 -25.06 18.62 -13.66
C ILE A 129 -23.83 18.36 -14.51
N ALA A 130 -22.79 19.19 -14.28
CA ALA A 130 -21.41 19.03 -14.73
C ALA A 130 -21.25 18.82 -16.26
N MET A 131 -21.10 19.94 -17.00
CA MET A 131 -20.94 19.89 -18.46
C MET A 131 -19.49 19.58 -18.90
N THR A 132 -18.51 20.38 -18.48
CA THR A 132 -17.08 20.22 -18.84
C THR A 132 -16.11 20.60 -17.72
N ALA A 133 -16.61 20.79 -16.49
CA ALA A 133 -15.84 21.05 -15.26
C ALA A 133 -16.67 20.59 -14.04
N VAL A 134 -16.52 21.21 -12.85
CA VAL A 134 -17.17 20.71 -11.62
C VAL A 134 -18.61 21.20 -11.47
N GLY A 135 -19.53 20.28 -11.17
CA GLY A 135 -20.92 20.59 -10.83
C GLY A 135 -21.31 19.94 -9.49
N ILE A 136 -21.94 20.69 -8.60
CA ILE A 136 -22.30 20.22 -7.25
C ILE A 136 -23.80 20.44 -7.01
N LEU A 137 -24.53 19.35 -6.76
CA LEU A 137 -25.87 19.38 -6.19
C LEU A 137 -25.77 18.90 -4.75
N GLU A 138 -26.10 19.76 -3.79
CA GLU A 138 -25.96 19.45 -2.36
C GLU A 138 -27.25 19.74 -1.60
N ILE A 139 -27.62 18.82 -0.71
CA ILE A 139 -28.68 18.99 0.26
C ILE A 139 -28.14 18.67 1.65
N THR A 140 -28.38 19.57 2.60
CA THR A 140 -28.02 19.40 4.02
C THR A 140 -29.26 19.40 4.91
N SER A 141 -30.37 19.98 4.45
CA SER A 141 -31.72 19.78 4.99
C SER A 141 -32.77 20.28 3.99
N GLY A 142 -34.03 19.92 4.16
CA GLY A 142 -35.11 20.30 3.24
C GLY A 142 -35.48 19.19 2.25
N TYR A 143 -35.96 19.58 1.07
CA TYR A 143 -36.43 18.63 0.06
C TYR A 143 -35.98 19.00 -1.36
N ILE A 144 -35.49 18.02 -2.11
CA ILE A 144 -35.24 18.15 -3.55
C ILE A 144 -36.15 17.17 -4.29
N ASN A 145 -36.90 17.66 -5.27
CA ASN A 145 -37.74 16.84 -6.14
C ASN A 145 -37.40 17.08 -7.61
N LEU A 146 -36.85 16.06 -8.27
CA LEU A 146 -36.44 16.14 -9.66
C LEU A 146 -37.26 15.15 -10.49
N GLU A 147 -37.95 15.60 -11.53
CA GLU A 147 -38.53 14.69 -12.54
C GLU A 147 -37.43 13.90 -13.25
N GLY A 148 -36.29 14.53 -13.51
CA GLY A 148 -35.08 13.86 -14.00
C GLY A 148 -33.80 14.55 -13.55
N LEU A 149 -32.80 13.74 -13.24
CA LEU A 149 -31.43 14.17 -13.00
C LEU A 149 -30.56 13.62 -14.12
N THR A 150 -29.86 14.52 -14.82
CA THR A 150 -28.92 14.15 -15.87
C THR A 150 -27.53 14.64 -15.50
N ILE A 151 -26.61 13.70 -15.36
CA ILE A 151 -25.19 13.98 -15.25
C ILE A 151 -24.63 13.83 -16.66
N GLN A 152 -24.30 14.94 -17.32
CA GLN A 152 -23.96 14.95 -18.75
C GLN A 152 -22.65 15.66 -19.01
N MET A 153 -21.62 14.88 -19.40
CA MET A 153 -20.33 15.42 -19.81
C MET A 153 -20.20 15.52 -21.33
N PHE A 154 -19.71 16.65 -21.82
CA PHE A 154 -19.31 16.80 -23.22
C PHE A 154 -17.90 16.23 -23.41
N SER A 155 -17.82 14.92 -23.64
CA SER A 155 -16.57 14.15 -23.88
C SER A 155 -15.63 14.05 -22.65
N PRO A 156 -15.73 12.97 -21.87
CA PRO A 156 -14.83 12.70 -20.76
C PRO A 156 -13.34 12.74 -21.14
N ALA A 157 -13.00 12.24 -22.33
CA ALA A 157 -11.63 12.26 -22.86
C ALA A 157 -11.05 13.67 -23.13
N THR A 158 -11.89 14.70 -23.18
CA THR A 158 -11.47 16.08 -23.45
C THR A 158 -11.33 16.91 -22.16
N TYR A 159 -11.95 16.47 -21.06
CA TYR A 159 -12.06 17.23 -19.80
C TYR A 159 -11.92 16.29 -18.58
N PRO A 160 -10.68 15.88 -18.22
CA PRO A 160 -10.46 14.93 -17.13
C PRO A 160 -10.87 15.47 -15.76
N ASP A 161 -10.79 16.79 -15.54
CA ASP A 161 -11.17 17.46 -14.29
C ASP A 161 -12.70 17.66 -14.12
N ALA A 162 -13.51 17.20 -15.08
CA ALA A 162 -14.96 17.34 -15.01
C ALA A 162 -15.56 16.25 -14.12
N GLN A 163 -16.24 16.69 -13.05
CA GLN A 163 -16.82 15.81 -12.04
C GLN A 163 -18.15 16.35 -11.55
N ALA A 164 -19.16 15.48 -11.49
CA ALA A 164 -20.42 15.75 -10.82
C ALA A 164 -20.39 15.24 -9.38
N TYR A 165 -20.75 16.08 -8.43
CA TYR A 165 -20.96 15.68 -7.04
C TYR A 165 -22.44 15.83 -6.68
N VAL A 166 -23.07 14.73 -6.27
CA VAL A 166 -24.40 14.74 -5.66
C VAL A 166 -24.23 14.41 -4.19
N ARG A 167 -24.49 15.38 -3.31
CA ARG A 167 -24.23 15.28 -1.87
C ARG A 167 -25.54 15.31 -1.12
N VAL A 168 -25.98 14.15 -0.66
CA VAL A 168 -27.18 13.96 0.16
C VAL A 168 -26.75 13.88 1.62
N HIS A 169 -26.32 15.03 2.16
CA HIS A 169 -25.71 15.14 3.49
C HIS A 169 -26.74 15.55 4.57
N GLY A 170 -27.99 15.14 4.37
CA GLY A 170 -29.16 15.49 5.15
C GLY A 170 -30.37 15.79 4.24
N GLY A 171 -31.57 15.86 4.83
CA GLY A 171 -32.80 16.07 4.07
C GLY A 171 -33.14 14.93 3.12
N GLU A 172 -34.12 15.17 2.25
CA GLU A 172 -34.69 14.16 1.36
C GLU A 172 -34.56 14.59 -0.12
N MET A 173 -34.05 13.70 -0.96
CA MET A 173 -33.92 13.93 -2.40
C MET A 173 -34.66 12.84 -3.19
N TYR A 174 -35.67 13.22 -3.96
CA TYR A 174 -36.33 12.34 -4.92
C TYR A 174 -35.85 12.62 -6.35
N VAL A 175 -35.48 11.55 -7.06
CA VAL A 175 -35.03 11.58 -8.47
C VAL A 175 -35.90 10.62 -9.28
N GLY A 176 -36.78 11.16 -10.12
CA GLY A 176 -37.72 10.38 -10.93
C GLY A 176 -37.08 9.60 -12.08
N ASN A 177 -35.94 10.04 -12.59
CA ASN A 177 -35.17 9.34 -13.60
C ASN A 177 -33.71 9.79 -13.52
N LEU A 178 -32.77 8.85 -13.53
CA LEU A 178 -31.34 9.12 -13.42
C LEU A 178 -30.64 8.76 -14.73
N ILE A 179 -29.96 9.74 -15.34
CA ILE A 179 -29.17 9.54 -16.56
C ILE A 179 -27.73 9.93 -16.28
N ILE A 180 -26.81 8.98 -16.51
CA ILE A 180 -25.38 9.16 -16.22
C ILE A 180 -24.59 9.04 -17.52
N GLN A 181 -23.85 10.09 -17.86
CA GLN A 181 -23.03 10.21 -19.07
C GLN A 181 -21.73 10.97 -18.77
N GLY A 182 -21.01 10.58 -17.71
CA GLY A 182 -19.80 11.26 -17.24
C GLY A 182 -19.28 10.70 -15.91
N ASN A 183 -18.23 11.32 -15.38
CA ASN A 183 -17.69 11.06 -14.06
C ASN A 183 -18.58 11.69 -12.99
N TYR A 184 -18.84 10.92 -11.93
CA TYR A 184 -19.69 11.36 -10.85
C TYR A 184 -19.29 10.70 -9.53
N ASN A 185 -19.71 11.32 -8.44
CA ASN A 185 -19.77 10.71 -7.14
C ASN A 185 -21.08 11.15 -6.46
N ILE A 186 -21.80 10.17 -5.91
CA ILE A 186 -22.96 10.40 -5.06
C ILE A 186 -22.57 9.98 -3.65
N ASP A 187 -22.79 10.84 -2.68
CA ASP A 187 -22.52 10.53 -1.28
C ASP A 187 -23.73 10.81 -0.40
N ILE A 188 -23.99 9.88 0.52
CA ILE A 188 -25.07 9.96 1.51
C ILE A 188 -24.47 9.94 2.91
N ARG A 189 -24.90 10.89 3.77
CA ARG A 189 -24.54 10.95 5.20
C ARG A 189 -25.54 11.79 6.00
N ASN A 190 -25.38 11.85 7.32
CA ASN A 190 -26.13 12.75 8.21
C ASN A 190 -27.65 12.71 8.01
N ASP A 191 -28.28 11.53 8.11
CA ASP A 191 -29.71 11.29 7.87
C ASP A 191 -30.23 11.65 6.47
N GLY A 192 -29.32 11.88 5.51
CA GLY A 192 -29.65 12.07 4.11
C GLY A 192 -30.37 10.86 3.53
N THR A 193 -31.44 11.12 2.78
CA THR A 193 -32.25 10.07 2.15
C THR A 193 -32.36 10.32 0.66
N LEU A 194 -31.86 9.38 -0.15
CA LEU A 194 -32.01 9.39 -1.60
C LEU A 194 -33.13 8.44 -2.01
N MET A 195 -34.07 8.92 -2.81
CA MET A 195 -35.25 8.19 -3.26
C MET A 195 -35.32 8.16 -4.78
N LEU A 196 -35.50 6.97 -5.35
CA LEU A 196 -35.69 6.77 -6.80
C LEU A 196 -36.82 5.75 -7.05
N PRO A 197 -37.44 5.73 -8.24
CA PRO A 197 -38.34 4.64 -8.60
C PRO A 197 -37.67 3.27 -8.53
N GLU A 198 -38.45 2.22 -8.25
CA GLU A 198 -37.96 0.83 -8.22
C GLU A 198 -37.25 0.39 -9.51
N SER A 199 -37.59 1.00 -10.66
CA SER A 199 -36.91 0.75 -11.93
C SER A 199 -35.41 1.10 -11.92
N GLU A 200 -34.97 1.98 -11.01
CA GLU A 200 -33.57 2.41 -10.88
C GLU A 200 -32.76 1.53 -9.92
N LEU A 201 -33.35 0.53 -9.26
CA LEU A 201 -32.63 -0.37 -8.35
C LEU A 201 -31.37 -1.00 -8.97
N PRO A 202 -31.38 -1.48 -10.24
CA PRO A 202 -30.18 -2.02 -10.86
C PRO A 202 -29.07 -0.98 -11.02
N VAL A 203 -29.42 0.28 -11.28
CA VAL A 203 -28.46 1.39 -11.41
C VAL A 203 -27.84 1.68 -10.04
N ILE A 204 -28.65 1.73 -8.97
CA ILE A 204 -28.15 1.89 -7.60
C ILE A 204 -27.19 0.76 -7.21
N GLN A 205 -27.55 -0.49 -7.49
CA GLN A 205 -26.67 -1.63 -7.18
C GLN A 205 -25.36 -1.58 -7.96
N GLN A 206 -25.40 -1.14 -9.22
CA GLN A 206 -24.21 -0.93 -10.02
C GLN A 206 -23.31 0.17 -9.43
N MET A 207 -23.88 1.32 -9.05
CA MET A 207 -23.12 2.44 -8.45
C MET A 207 -22.45 2.05 -7.13
N ILE A 208 -23.12 1.22 -6.31
CA ILE A 208 -22.53 0.67 -5.09
C ILE A 208 -21.35 -0.25 -5.41
N GLY A 209 -21.52 -1.16 -6.39
CA GLY A 209 -20.44 -2.08 -6.80
C GLY A 209 -19.25 -1.38 -7.47
N GLU A 210 -19.47 -0.24 -8.13
CA GLU A 210 -18.42 0.61 -8.70
C GLU A 210 -17.80 1.58 -7.67
N GLY A 211 -18.35 1.66 -6.46
CA GLY A 211 -17.91 2.58 -5.42
C GLY A 211 -18.22 4.05 -5.68
N THR A 212 -19.08 4.37 -6.64
CA THR A 212 -19.43 5.75 -7.04
C THR A 212 -20.64 6.31 -6.27
N LEU A 213 -21.40 5.42 -5.61
CA LEU A 213 -22.36 5.76 -4.56
C LEU A 213 -21.77 5.32 -3.22
N THR A 214 -21.43 6.28 -2.35
CA THR A 214 -20.76 6.05 -1.06
C THR A 214 -21.61 6.47 0.12
N ALA A 215 -21.32 5.88 1.28
CA ALA A 215 -21.75 6.37 2.58
C ALA A 215 -20.55 7.02 3.28
N TYR A 216 -20.67 8.30 3.65
CA TYR A 216 -19.61 9.08 4.33
C TYR A 216 -18.27 9.17 3.54
N GLY A 217 -18.30 9.06 2.21
CA GLY A 217 -17.13 9.18 1.35
C GLY A 217 -16.61 10.61 1.19
N ASP A 218 -15.44 10.80 0.61
CA ASP A 218 -14.82 12.12 0.46
C ASP A 218 -15.07 12.78 -0.92
N GLY A 219 -15.77 12.08 -1.81
CA GLY A 219 -16.02 12.50 -3.19
C GLY A 219 -15.23 11.69 -4.22
N THR A 220 -14.35 10.79 -3.79
CA THR A 220 -13.66 9.81 -4.64
C THR A 220 -14.38 8.46 -4.62
N ALA A 221 -14.21 7.65 -5.68
CA ALA A 221 -14.80 6.32 -5.73
C ALA A 221 -14.18 5.41 -4.65
N ASN A 222 -14.98 4.54 -4.03
CA ASN A 222 -14.57 3.61 -2.96
C ASN A 222 -14.07 4.28 -1.66
N SER A 223 -14.37 5.55 -1.43
CA SER A 223 -13.94 6.28 -0.22
C SER A 223 -14.87 6.15 0.99
N GLY A 224 -15.97 5.42 0.87
CA GLY A 224 -16.99 5.36 1.91
C GLY A 224 -16.50 4.70 3.20
N THR A 225 -16.73 5.35 4.34
CA THR A 225 -16.44 4.82 5.69
C THR A 225 -17.69 4.30 6.41
N GLY A 226 -18.86 4.45 5.80
CA GLY A 226 -20.13 3.95 6.32
C GLY A 226 -20.77 2.86 5.47
N GLU A 227 -21.90 2.36 5.92
CA GLU A 227 -22.72 1.38 5.21
C GLU A 227 -23.92 2.04 4.53
N LEU A 228 -24.20 1.63 3.29
CA LEU A 228 -25.42 2.00 2.57
C LEU A 228 -26.52 0.99 2.84
N LYS A 229 -27.65 1.48 3.35
CA LYS A 229 -28.88 0.70 3.50
C LYS A 229 -29.82 1.00 2.34
N VAL A 230 -30.14 -0.03 1.56
CA VAL A 230 -31.04 0.04 0.40
C VAL A 230 -32.33 -0.74 0.71
N GLU A 231 -33.46 -0.04 0.69
CA GLU A 231 -34.79 -0.62 0.92
C GLU A 231 -35.74 -0.28 -0.24
N VAL A 232 -36.68 -1.17 -0.56
CA VAL A 232 -37.75 -0.89 -1.52
C VAL A 232 -39.07 -0.76 -0.78
N LEU A 233 -39.65 0.43 -0.80
CA LEU A 233 -40.90 0.78 -0.10
C LEU A 233 -41.90 1.32 -1.13
N ASP A 234 -43.05 0.64 -1.27
CA ASP A 234 -44.17 1.07 -2.12
C ASP A 234 -43.79 1.48 -3.58
N GLY A 235 -42.79 0.79 -4.17
CA GLY A 235 -42.32 1.07 -5.53
C GLY A 235 -41.23 2.15 -5.63
N THR A 236 -40.68 2.57 -4.49
CA THR A 236 -39.55 3.52 -4.37
C THR A 236 -38.36 2.83 -3.71
N VAL A 237 -37.18 2.95 -4.31
CA VAL A 237 -35.90 2.61 -3.70
C VAL A 237 -35.50 3.76 -2.79
N VAL A 238 -35.28 3.44 -1.52
CA VAL A 238 -34.84 4.36 -0.49
C VAL A 238 -33.41 3.95 -0.10
N VAL A 239 -32.47 4.86 -0.29
CA VAL A 239 -31.07 4.69 0.09
C VAL A 239 -30.74 5.64 1.23
N THR A 240 -30.22 5.08 2.31
CA THR A 240 -29.76 5.81 3.50
C THR A 240 -28.35 5.34 3.86
N ALA A 241 -27.64 6.12 4.67
CA ALA A 241 -26.29 5.78 5.14
C ALA A 241 -26.24 5.65 6.66
N ILE A 242 -25.49 4.68 7.15
CA ILE A 242 -25.16 4.50 8.57
C ILE A 242 -23.66 4.69 8.71
N GLU A 243 -23.26 5.57 9.62
CA GLU A 243 -21.84 5.67 9.99
C GLU A 243 -21.51 4.47 10.87
N VAL A 244 -20.48 3.72 10.50
CA VAL A 244 -20.03 2.55 11.27
C VAL A 244 -18.82 2.98 12.11
N LYS A 245 -18.82 2.55 13.37
CA LYS A 245 -17.65 2.70 14.22
C LYS A 245 -16.45 1.95 13.62
N PRO A 246 -15.21 2.37 13.93
CA PRO A 246 -14.06 1.62 13.46
C PRO A 246 -14.09 0.21 14.07
N GLU A 247 -13.48 -0.74 13.39
CA GLU A 247 -13.22 -2.05 13.97
C GLU A 247 -12.24 -1.93 15.15
N GLN A 248 -12.12 -2.97 15.97
CA GLN A 248 -11.18 -2.97 17.09
C GLN A 248 -9.74 -3.08 16.58
N ALA A 249 -8.79 -2.49 17.32
CA ALA A 249 -7.37 -2.70 17.10
C ALA A 249 -7.03 -4.20 17.22
N SER A 250 -6.11 -4.68 16.40
CA SER A 250 -5.73 -6.11 16.34
C SER A 250 -4.21 -6.29 16.26
N LYS A 251 -3.74 -7.55 16.24
CA LYS A 251 -2.31 -7.91 16.12
C LYS A 251 -1.40 -7.10 17.07
N PRO A 252 -1.69 -7.09 18.39
CA PRO A 252 -0.85 -6.42 19.35
C PRO A 252 0.55 -7.01 19.36
N SER A 253 1.55 -6.16 19.52
CA SER A 253 2.90 -6.55 19.87
C SER A 253 3.35 -5.66 21.00
N PRO A 254 3.59 -6.20 22.21
CA PRO A 254 3.48 -7.62 22.57
C PRO A 254 2.03 -8.12 22.71
N ALA A 255 1.72 -9.33 22.22
CA ALA A 255 0.43 -10.01 22.41
C ALA A 255 0.36 -10.75 23.78
N ALA A 256 -0.84 -10.94 24.35
CA ALA A 256 -1.04 -11.41 25.73
C ALA A 256 -0.86 -12.93 25.98
N SER A 257 -0.43 -13.25 27.22
CA SER A 257 -0.44 -14.52 27.97
C SER A 257 0.22 -15.83 27.47
N SER A 258 0.84 -15.86 26.28
CA SER A 258 1.82 -16.92 25.89
C SER A 258 3.10 -16.37 25.23
N ALA A 259 3.13 -15.07 24.91
CA ALA A 259 4.30 -14.36 24.44
C ALA A 259 5.11 -13.78 25.61
N LEU A 260 5.87 -14.71 26.16
CA LEU A 260 6.96 -14.55 27.09
C LEU A 260 7.91 -13.35 26.75
N ASN A 261 8.03 -12.41 27.68
CA ASN A 261 9.16 -11.48 27.91
C ASN A 261 9.45 -10.37 26.89
N VAL A 262 8.97 -9.16 27.17
CA VAL A 262 9.71 -7.96 26.76
C VAL A 262 10.99 -7.89 27.60
N LEU A 263 12.14 -8.00 26.94
CA LEU A 263 13.44 -7.84 27.57
C LEU A 263 13.55 -6.43 28.17
N MET A 264 13.96 -6.28 29.43
CA MET A 264 14.24 -4.96 30.02
C MET A 264 15.27 -4.13 29.22
N GLU A 265 16.08 -4.78 28.38
CA GLU A 265 17.06 -4.13 27.50
C GLU A 265 16.48 -3.66 26.14
N ALA A 266 15.25 -4.04 25.78
CA ALA A 266 14.53 -3.50 24.61
C ALA A 266 13.99 -2.10 24.91
N ASN A 267 14.82 -1.21 25.45
CA ASN A 267 14.48 0.18 25.75
C ASN A 267 14.71 1.04 24.49
N PRO A 268 13.68 1.69 23.93
CA PRO A 268 12.31 1.81 24.46
C PRO A 268 11.42 0.60 24.17
N VAL A 269 10.64 0.17 25.18
CA VAL A 269 9.62 -0.87 24.99
C VAL A 269 8.60 -0.32 24.01
N GLU A 270 8.41 -0.98 22.89
CA GLU A 270 7.48 -0.55 21.84
C GLU A 270 6.23 -1.41 21.85
N LEU A 271 5.08 -0.75 21.99
CA LEU A 271 3.78 -1.30 21.71
C LEU A 271 3.44 -1.00 20.26
N SER A 272 3.01 -1.99 19.50
CA SER A 272 2.46 -1.80 18.16
C SER A 272 1.20 -2.64 17.99
N TRP A 273 0.34 -2.22 17.07
CA TRP A 273 -0.90 -2.90 16.74
C TRP A 273 -1.22 -2.68 15.26
N THR A 274 -2.21 -3.40 14.76
CA THR A 274 -2.88 -3.10 13.50
C THR A 274 -4.10 -2.25 13.81
N ALA A 275 -4.16 -1.06 13.19
CA ALA A 275 -5.30 -0.16 13.28
C ALA A 275 -6.59 -0.87 12.82
N GLY A 276 -7.67 -0.68 13.56
CA GLY A 276 -9.00 -1.12 13.13
C GLY A 276 -9.42 -0.46 11.81
N VAL A 277 -10.09 -1.19 10.93
CA VAL A 277 -10.62 -0.64 9.68
C VAL A 277 -11.56 0.53 9.98
N GLY A 278 -11.37 1.66 9.30
CA GLY A 278 -12.13 2.90 9.53
C GLY A 278 -11.63 3.77 10.69
N ALA A 279 -10.57 3.37 11.40
CA ALA A 279 -9.96 4.19 12.44
C ALA A 279 -9.16 5.36 11.83
N THR A 280 -9.26 6.51 12.49
CA THR A 280 -8.53 7.74 12.15
C THR A 280 -7.49 8.12 13.20
N SER A 281 -7.66 7.61 14.43
CA SER A 281 -6.72 7.76 15.55
C SER A 281 -6.98 6.70 16.61
N HIS A 282 -6.04 6.58 17.55
CA HIS A 282 -5.98 5.54 18.56
C HIS A 282 -5.80 6.16 19.94
N ILE A 283 -6.60 5.75 20.91
CA ILE A 283 -6.41 6.12 22.32
C ILE A 283 -5.76 4.94 23.04
N LEU A 284 -4.53 5.13 23.51
CA LEU A 284 -3.76 4.10 24.18
C LEU A 284 -3.90 4.21 25.70
N TYR A 285 -4.20 3.07 26.33
CA TYR A 285 -4.22 2.90 27.78
C TYR A 285 -3.26 1.81 28.21
N ALA A 286 -2.61 2.00 29.36
CA ALA A 286 -1.81 0.96 30.02
C ALA A 286 -1.83 1.13 31.54
N SER A 287 -1.90 0.02 32.28
CA SER A 287 -1.87 0.00 33.75
C SER A 287 -1.39 -1.35 34.27
N THR A 288 -0.84 -1.40 35.48
CA THR A 288 -0.58 -2.66 36.20
C THR A 288 -1.81 -3.18 36.95
N ASP A 289 -2.90 -2.39 36.98
CA ASP A 289 -4.18 -2.76 37.55
C ASP A 289 -5.22 -2.98 36.43
N LEU A 290 -5.61 -4.25 36.24
CA LEU A 290 -6.59 -4.65 35.23
C LEU A 290 -7.97 -4.01 35.44
N ASP A 291 -8.38 -3.77 36.69
CA ASP A 291 -9.67 -3.11 36.97
C ASP A 291 -9.61 -1.63 36.59
N GLU A 292 -8.46 -0.97 36.79
CA GLU A 292 -8.23 0.41 36.36
C GLU A 292 -8.28 0.55 34.84
N LEU A 293 -7.61 -0.37 34.11
CA LEU A 293 -7.63 -0.39 32.66
C LEU A 293 -9.06 -0.61 32.12
N ASN A 294 -9.79 -1.58 32.67
CA ASN A 294 -11.18 -1.85 32.27
C ASN A 294 -12.12 -0.67 32.55
N ALA A 295 -11.82 0.15 33.56
CA ALA A 295 -12.60 1.35 33.89
C ALA A 295 -12.24 2.59 33.07
N ALA A 296 -11.16 2.54 32.28
CA ALA A 296 -10.71 3.67 31.47
C ALA A 296 -11.68 3.96 30.32
N VAL A 297 -12.00 5.23 30.09
CA VAL A 297 -13.01 5.68 29.10
C VAL A 297 -12.58 6.89 28.26
N ASP A 298 -11.61 7.67 28.72
CA ASP A 298 -11.09 8.85 28.04
C ASP A 298 -9.72 9.31 28.60
N GLU A 299 -9.22 10.45 28.10
CA GLU A 299 -7.96 11.10 28.52
C GLU A 299 -7.86 11.49 30.00
N THR A 300 -8.97 11.45 30.76
CA THR A 300 -8.98 11.72 32.20
C THR A 300 -8.75 10.47 33.04
N SER A 301 -8.74 9.30 32.41
CA SER A 301 -8.54 8.01 33.06
C SER A 301 -7.10 7.88 33.58
N PRO A 302 -6.86 7.30 34.78
CA PRO A 302 -5.51 7.11 35.30
C PRO A 302 -4.60 6.26 34.39
N ALA A 303 -5.17 5.28 33.68
CA ALA A 303 -4.46 4.42 32.74
C ALA A 303 -4.18 5.07 31.36
N TYR A 304 -4.61 6.32 31.12
CA TYR A 304 -4.41 6.98 29.82
C TYR A 304 -2.93 7.27 29.56
N ILE A 305 -2.44 6.87 28.39
CA ILE A 305 -1.07 7.11 27.93
C ILE A 305 -1.03 8.24 26.91
N THR A 306 -1.71 8.07 25.78
CA THR A 306 -1.68 9.03 24.68
C THR A 306 -2.83 8.83 23.69
N THR A 307 -3.03 9.81 22.83
CA THR A 307 -3.81 9.69 21.59
C THR A 307 -2.87 9.90 20.41
N THR A 308 -2.88 8.98 19.45
CA THR A 308 -1.92 8.96 18.34
C THR A 308 -2.61 8.57 17.02
N THR A 309 -2.06 9.01 15.89
CA THR A 309 -2.46 8.53 14.54
C THR A 309 -1.56 7.40 14.05
N ASN A 310 -0.49 7.10 14.77
CA ASN A 310 0.43 6.02 14.45
C ASN A 310 0.03 4.77 15.24
N PRO A 311 0.03 3.58 14.63
CA PRO A 311 -0.38 2.34 15.29
C PRO A 311 0.77 1.72 16.12
N PHE A 312 1.56 2.57 16.76
CA PHE A 312 2.65 2.19 17.66
C PHE A 312 2.96 3.29 18.68
N TYR A 313 3.57 2.90 19.79
CA TYR A 313 4.00 3.76 20.89
C TYR A 313 5.22 3.17 21.61
N SER A 314 6.30 3.94 21.74
CA SER A 314 7.50 3.53 22.46
C SER A 314 7.58 4.23 23.82
N PHE A 315 7.72 3.47 24.91
CA PHE A 315 7.92 3.99 26.26
C PHE A 315 9.30 4.66 26.37
N THR A 316 9.35 5.97 26.63
CA THR A 316 10.61 6.74 26.66
C THR A 316 11.30 6.77 28.03
N GLU A 317 10.72 6.16 29.07
CA GLU A 317 11.27 6.10 30.42
C GLU A 317 11.53 4.65 30.83
N GLU A 318 12.48 4.42 31.75
CA GLU A 318 12.65 3.12 32.46
C GLU A 318 11.44 2.89 33.35
N VAL A 319 10.38 2.38 32.75
CA VAL A 319 9.16 1.91 33.41
C VAL A 319 9.10 0.45 32.95
N PHE A 320 9.17 -0.57 33.79
CA PHE A 320 8.46 -0.81 35.04
C PHE A 320 9.27 -1.84 35.87
N PRO A 321 9.13 -1.89 37.22
CA PRO A 321 9.57 -3.05 38.00
C PRO A 321 8.79 -4.32 37.59
N GLU A 322 9.24 -5.51 38.02
CA GLU A 322 8.69 -6.87 37.80
C GLU A 322 7.14 -7.01 37.90
N GLU A 323 6.39 -6.44 36.96
CA GLU A 323 4.93 -6.39 37.00
C GLU A 323 4.35 -6.70 35.61
N THR A 324 3.18 -7.34 35.59
CA THR A 324 2.38 -7.50 34.39
C THR A 324 1.76 -6.15 34.03
N ILE A 325 1.96 -5.71 32.79
CA ILE A 325 1.37 -4.51 32.23
C ILE A 325 0.18 -4.94 31.38
N TYR A 326 -1.00 -4.45 31.73
CA TYR A 326 -2.19 -4.55 30.90
C TYR A 326 -2.29 -3.31 30.02
N TRP A 327 -2.63 -3.48 28.75
CA TRP A 327 -2.78 -2.37 27.82
C TRP A 327 -3.94 -2.59 26.84
N ARG A 328 -4.47 -1.51 26.29
CA ARG A 328 -5.64 -1.51 25.40
C ARG A 328 -5.55 -0.32 24.46
N VAL A 329 -6.01 -0.51 23.23
CA VAL A 329 -6.17 0.56 22.24
C VAL A 329 -7.64 0.74 21.89
N ASP A 330 -8.20 1.90 22.19
CA ASP A 330 -9.55 2.27 21.73
C ASP A 330 -9.45 3.00 20.38
N GLU A 331 -10.18 2.49 19.38
CA GLU A 331 -10.14 2.98 18.01
C GLU A 331 -11.14 4.12 17.81
N VAL A 332 -10.72 5.20 17.14
CA VAL A 332 -11.52 6.42 17.02
C VAL A 332 -11.77 6.79 15.56
N SER A 333 -13.04 7.00 15.22
CA SER A 333 -13.46 7.65 13.97
C SER A 333 -14.45 8.79 14.26
N THR A 334 -14.95 9.42 13.19
CA THR A 334 -16.03 10.41 13.29
C THR A 334 -17.35 9.82 13.80
N ALA A 335 -17.56 8.51 13.61
CA ALA A 335 -18.74 7.77 14.08
C ALA A 335 -18.73 7.55 15.61
N GLY A 336 -17.54 7.61 16.21
CA GLY A 336 -17.31 7.41 17.64
C GLY A 336 -16.08 6.55 17.93
N THR A 337 -15.98 6.16 19.20
CA THR A 337 -14.89 5.33 19.72
C THR A 337 -15.36 3.89 19.91
N GLU A 338 -14.56 2.94 19.45
CA GLU A 338 -14.73 1.51 19.73
C GLU A 338 -13.68 1.04 20.74
N THR A 339 -14.15 0.40 21.81
CA THR A 339 -13.27 -0.03 22.91
C THR A 339 -12.48 -1.26 22.48
N GLY A 340 -11.16 -1.23 22.67
CA GLY A 340 -10.27 -2.33 22.28
C GLY A 340 -10.33 -3.56 23.17
N LEU A 341 -9.67 -4.62 22.72
CA LEU A 341 -9.37 -5.78 23.56
C LEU A 341 -8.25 -5.44 24.55
N VAL A 342 -8.30 -6.05 25.74
CA VAL A 342 -7.23 -5.93 26.72
C VAL A 342 -6.14 -6.94 26.41
N TRP A 343 -4.92 -6.46 26.30
CA TRP A 343 -3.70 -7.24 26.11
C TRP A 343 -2.79 -7.09 27.33
N ASP A 344 -1.80 -7.97 27.47
CA ASP A 344 -0.85 -7.91 28.57
C ASP A 344 0.55 -8.37 28.16
N PHE A 345 1.55 -7.99 28.97
CA PHE A 345 2.89 -8.57 28.93
C PHE A 345 3.53 -8.49 30.31
N THR A 346 4.52 -9.34 30.59
CA THR A 346 5.28 -9.33 31.85
C THR A 346 6.77 -9.11 31.59
N LEU A 347 7.41 -8.26 32.39
CA LEU A 347 8.86 -8.05 32.38
C LEU A 347 9.55 -9.08 33.31
N LEU A 348 10.51 -9.86 32.80
CA LEU A 348 11.30 -10.82 33.61
C LEU A 348 12.80 -10.41 33.70
N GLU A 349 13.40 -10.59 34.89
CA GLU A 349 14.85 -10.53 35.12
C GLU A 349 15.48 -11.94 34.89
N ASP A 350 16.76 -12.02 34.51
CA ASP A 350 17.61 -13.24 34.41
C ASP A 350 17.39 -14.25 33.25
N THR A 351 16.72 -13.91 32.15
CA THR A 351 16.64 -14.79 30.95
C THR A 351 17.82 -14.65 29.99
N LEU A 352 18.55 -13.52 30.05
CA LEU A 352 19.69 -13.24 29.19
C LEU A 352 20.96 -13.96 29.69
N ILE A 353 21.52 -14.83 28.86
CA ILE A 353 22.83 -15.45 29.14
C ILE A 353 23.97 -14.62 28.53
N ASP A 354 23.78 -14.15 27.29
CA ASP A 354 24.69 -13.23 26.60
C ASP A 354 24.02 -12.59 25.38
N ASN A 355 24.22 -11.28 25.20
CA ASN A 355 23.84 -10.51 24.00
C ASN A 355 25.06 -10.10 23.17
N PHE A 356 26.27 -10.50 23.61
CA PHE A 356 27.55 -10.32 22.93
C PHE A 356 28.00 -8.87 22.64
N ASP A 357 27.24 -7.87 23.06
CA ASP A 357 27.45 -6.46 22.75
C ASP A 357 28.71 -5.82 23.32
N SER A 358 29.20 -6.36 24.44
CA SER A 358 30.27 -5.69 25.21
C SER A 358 31.48 -6.57 25.49
N ASN A 359 31.36 -7.89 25.43
CA ASN A 359 32.44 -8.77 25.89
C ASN A 359 32.48 -10.17 25.24
N VAL A 360 32.64 -10.21 23.92
CA VAL A 360 32.95 -11.47 23.20
C VAL A 360 34.24 -12.14 23.69
N THR A 361 35.17 -11.40 24.31
CA THR A 361 36.43 -11.97 24.83
C THR A 361 36.26 -12.88 26.05
N ALA A 362 35.06 -12.92 26.65
CA ALA A 362 34.71 -13.91 27.66
C ALA A 362 34.56 -15.33 27.09
N TRP A 363 34.39 -15.45 25.77
CA TRP A 363 34.32 -16.72 25.04
C TRP A 363 35.71 -17.13 24.57
N VAL A 364 36.13 -18.33 24.97
CA VAL A 364 37.46 -18.88 24.68
C VAL A 364 37.33 -19.97 23.63
N GLY A 365 37.93 -19.73 22.46
CA GLY A 365 38.00 -20.71 21.38
C GLY A 365 39.01 -21.82 21.63
N SER A 366 38.60 -23.07 21.46
CA SER A 366 39.45 -24.23 21.19
C SER A 366 39.34 -24.56 19.71
N ASP A 367 40.41 -24.37 18.96
CA ASP A 367 40.51 -24.58 17.51
C ASP A 367 39.58 -23.69 16.64
N LEU A 368 38.75 -22.85 17.27
CA LEU A 368 38.01 -21.75 16.64
C LEU A 368 38.65 -20.40 16.95
N ASN A 369 38.57 -19.46 16.00
CA ASN A 369 38.89 -18.07 16.26
C ASN A 369 37.63 -17.33 16.72
N VAL A 370 37.71 -16.70 17.89
CA VAL A 370 36.62 -15.96 18.50
C VAL A 370 36.89 -14.47 18.40
N SER A 371 35.95 -13.71 17.83
CA SER A 371 36.09 -12.26 17.66
C SER A 371 34.74 -11.54 17.70
N ALA A 372 34.76 -10.21 17.68
CA ALA A 372 33.55 -9.40 17.57
C ALA A 372 33.11 -9.36 16.11
N GLY A 373 31.89 -9.82 15.83
CA GLY A 373 31.30 -9.86 14.52
C GLY A 373 30.63 -8.54 14.13
N THR A 374 30.66 -8.23 12.84
CA THR A 374 29.97 -7.06 12.26
C THR A 374 28.60 -7.38 11.68
N ALA A 375 28.28 -8.66 11.48
CA ALA A 375 26.90 -9.08 11.20
C ALA A 375 26.15 -9.07 12.54
N VAL A 376 25.16 -8.19 12.68
CA VAL A 376 24.42 -7.94 13.93
C VAL A 376 22.93 -7.92 13.64
N ARG A 377 22.12 -8.53 14.51
CA ARG A 377 20.66 -8.47 14.44
C ARG A 377 20.07 -7.50 15.46
N MET A 378 20.70 -7.42 16.64
CA MET A 378 20.33 -6.63 17.79
C MET A 378 21.60 -6.04 18.41
N GLY A 379 21.54 -4.79 18.86
CA GLY A 379 22.68 -4.15 19.50
C GLY A 379 23.75 -3.65 18.53
N THR A 380 25.02 -3.89 18.88
CA THR A 380 26.23 -3.25 18.34
C THR A 380 27.24 -4.24 17.78
N GLN A 381 27.28 -5.48 18.28
CA GLN A 381 28.18 -6.54 17.79
C GLN A 381 27.66 -7.93 18.15
N SER A 382 28.04 -8.93 17.36
CA SER A 382 27.79 -10.35 17.63
C SER A 382 29.06 -11.09 18.04
N LEU A 383 28.92 -12.33 18.49
CA LEU A 383 30.02 -13.28 18.63
C LEU A 383 30.32 -13.92 17.26
N GLN A 384 31.50 -13.65 16.71
CA GLN A 384 31.98 -14.30 15.49
C GLN A 384 32.86 -15.50 15.83
N LEU A 385 32.48 -16.66 15.28
CA LEU A 385 33.21 -17.92 15.32
C LEU A 385 33.74 -18.23 13.91
N SER A 386 35.01 -17.95 13.66
CA SER A 386 35.67 -18.36 12.42
C SER A 386 36.31 -19.74 12.59
N TYR A 387 36.01 -20.65 11.67
CA TYR A 387 36.44 -22.04 11.75
C TYR A 387 37.12 -22.51 10.46
N SER A 388 38.05 -23.46 10.60
CA SER A 388 38.70 -24.17 9.47
C SER A 388 38.90 -25.67 9.76
N SER A 389 38.39 -26.10 10.92
CA SER A 389 38.36 -27.47 11.43
C SER A 389 37.30 -27.53 12.54
N ALA A 390 37.05 -28.74 13.06
CA ALA A 390 36.23 -28.89 14.24
C ALA A 390 36.82 -28.11 15.44
N GLY A 391 35.96 -27.55 16.28
CA GLY A 391 36.32 -26.76 17.45
C GLY A 391 35.10 -26.22 18.19
N TYR A 392 35.33 -25.49 19.27
CA TYR A 392 34.26 -24.83 20.03
C TYR A 392 34.73 -23.51 20.65
N ALA A 393 33.79 -22.65 21.01
CA ALA A 393 34.00 -21.48 21.86
C ALA A 393 33.21 -21.67 23.16
N GLU A 394 33.89 -21.58 24.31
CA GLU A 394 33.28 -21.78 25.63
C GLU A 394 33.30 -20.52 26.49
N LYS A 395 32.24 -20.30 27.28
CA LYS A 395 32.17 -19.33 28.36
C LYS A 395 32.03 -20.05 29.68
N THR A 396 32.87 -19.69 30.65
CA THR A 396 32.75 -20.16 32.04
C THR A 396 32.10 -19.07 32.88
N PHE A 397 31.02 -19.40 33.58
CA PHE A 397 30.33 -18.45 34.43
C PHE A 397 31.09 -18.23 35.74
N SER A 398 31.05 -17.01 36.27
CA SER A 398 31.65 -16.68 37.58
C SER A 398 30.93 -17.37 38.74
N LYS A 399 29.68 -17.78 38.52
CA LYS A 399 28.83 -18.57 39.40
C LYS A 399 28.00 -19.50 38.53
N ALA A 400 27.86 -20.76 38.93
CA ALA A 400 26.99 -21.70 38.25
C ALA A 400 25.54 -21.20 38.21
N LEU A 401 24.90 -21.38 37.06
CA LEU A 401 23.54 -20.96 36.77
C LEU A 401 22.58 -22.16 36.91
N ASN A 402 21.35 -21.89 37.34
CA ASN A 402 20.30 -22.89 37.40
C ASN A 402 19.37 -22.73 36.20
N PHE A 403 19.53 -23.58 35.20
CA PHE A 403 18.76 -23.56 33.95
C PHE A 403 17.33 -24.08 34.13
N THR A 404 16.93 -24.47 35.35
CA THR A 404 15.58 -24.92 35.70
C THR A 404 14.92 -24.03 36.75
N ALA A 405 15.59 -22.94 37.16
CA ALA A 405 15.03 -21.99 38.11
C ALA A 405 13.81 -21.30 37.51
N GLY A 406 12.83 -20.91 38.35
CA GLY A 406 11.70 -20.10 37.89
C GLY A 406 10.78 -20.74 36.83
N GLY A 407 10.93 -22.04 36.53
CA GLY A 407 10.17 -22.72 35.49
C GLY A 407 10.76 -22.58 34.08
N LEU A 408 12.07 -22.29 33.96
CA LEU A 408 12.78 -22.33 32.69
C LEU A 408 12.77 -23.76 32.09
N GLU A 409 12.43 -23.87 30.80
CA GLU A 409 12.27 -25.13 30.08
C GLU A 409 12.96 -25.14 28.70
N SER A 410 13.29 -23.99 28.13
CA SER A 410 13.96 -23.88 26.83
C SER A 410 15.13 -22.89 26.83
N LEU A 411 16.00 -23.03 25.83
CA LEU A 411 17.00 -22.04 25.46
C LEU A 411 16.80 -21.66 23.99
N SER A 412 17.18 -20.43 23.63
CA SER A 412 17.19 -20.00 22.23
C SER A 412 18.45 -19.25 21.89
N VAL A 413 19.00 -19.56 20.72
CA VAL A 413 20.21 -18.97 20.17
C VAL A 413 19.89 -18.35 18.83
N LEU A 414 20.18 -17.07 18.66
CA LEU A 414 20.04 -16.38 17.38
C LEU A 414 21.40 -16.41 16.67
N PHE A 415 21.47 -17.12 15.55
CA PHE A 415 22.71 -17.28 14.80
C PHE A 415 22.52 -17.02 13.31
N HIS A 416 23.64 -16.76 12.64
CA HIS A 416 23.71 -16.48 11.21
C HIS A 416 25.05 -16.99 10.69
N GLY A 417 25.12 -17.36 9.42
CA GLY A 417 26.42 -17.51 8.76
C GLY A 417 26.28 -17.29 7.27
N TYR A 418 27.35 -17.51 6.52
CA TYR A 418 27.37 -17.20 5.11
C TYR A 418 27.11 -18.42 4.22
N ALA A 419 26.58 -18.17 3.03
CA ALA A 419 26.28 -19.21 2.04
C ALA A 419 27.55 -19.93 1.52
N ASP A 420 28.74 -19.34 1.68
CA ASP A 420 30.03 -19.92 1.31
C ASP A 420 30.68 -20.75 2.43
N ASN A 421 30.03 -20.88 3.59
CA ASN A 421 30.43 -21.82 4.63
C ASN A 421 30.45 -23.26 4.08
N THR A 422 31.59 -23.94 4.18
CA THR A 422 31.81 -25.28 3.62
C THR A 422 31.62 -26.37 4.67
N SER A 423 31.02 -27.51 4.23
CA SER A 423 30.67 -28.73 4.99
C SER A 423 30.08 -28.48 6.38
N MET A 424 28.76 -28.63 6.49
CA MET A 424 28.01 -28.46 7.75
C MET A 424 26.91 -29.51 7.94
N SER A 425 27.15 -30.79 7.63
CA SER A 425 26.12 -31.80 7.88
C SER A 425 26.15 -32.22 9.35
N ASN A 426 25.20 -31.74 10.16
CA ASN A 426 25.11 -31.92 11.63
C ASN A 426 26.26 -31.31 12.45
N ASP A 427 26.89 -30.22 11.98
CA ASP A 427 28.15 -29.74 12.56
C ASP A 427 28.01 -28.66 13.65
N PHE A 428 26.94 -27.83 13.70
CA PHE A 428 26.77 -26.80 14.75
C PHE A 428 26.03 -27.32 15.98
N TYR A 429 26.52 -27.02 17.19
CA TYR A 429 25.96 -27.55 18.43
C TYR A 429 26.15 -26.65 19.67
N ILE A 430 25.36 -26.93 20.71
CA ILE A 430 25.51 -26.36 22.06
C ILE A 430 25.94 -27.46 23.01
N THR A 431 26.87 -27.17 23.92
CA THR A 431 27.24 -28.04 25.03
C THR A 431 27.05 -27.32 26.35
N LEU A 432 26.34 -27.95 27.29
CA LEU A 432 26.27 -27.51 28.69
C LEU A 432 27.22 -28.36 29.53
N THR A 433 27.89 -27.75 30.51
CA THR A 433 28.73 -28.47 31.49
C THR A 433 28.39 -28.02 32.91
N ASP A 434 28.13 -28.97 33.80
CA ASP A 434 27.84 -28.70 35.21
C ASP A 434 29.11 -28.46 36.05
N SER A 435 28.91 -28.03 37.30
CA SER A 435 30.00 -27.79 38.27
C SER A 435 30.76 -29.05 38.71
N SER A 436 30.26 -30.24 38.33
CA SER A 436 30.92 -31.53 38.53
C SER A 436 31.67 -32.01 37.27
N SER A 437 31.75 -31.16 36.24
CA SER A 437 32.35 -31.44 34.93
C SER A 437 31.65 -32.53 34.11
N ASN A 438 30.38 -32.82 34.39
CA ASN A 438 29.57 -33.61 33.46
C ASN A 438 29.04 -32.69 32.35
N SER A 439 29.05 -33.17 31.11
CA SER A 439 28.60 -32.39 29.95
C SER A 439 27.56 -33.12 29.11
N SER A 440 26.76 -32.36 28.38
CA SER A 440 25.80 -32.85 27.41
C SER A 440 25.75 -31.94 26.19
N LYS A 441 25.58 -32.52 24.99
CA LYS A 441 25.65 -31.85 23.69
C LYS A 441 24.34 -32.04 22.94
N VAL A 442 23.81 -30.96 22.37
CA VAL A 442 22.66 -30.98 21.45
C VAL A 442 23.08 -30.35 20.13
N ASN A 443 22.82 -31.03 19.01
CA ASN A 443 23.16 -30.53 17.67
C ASN A 443 21.98 -29.79 17.04
N TYR A 444 22.26 -28.75 16.28
CA TYR A 444 21.26 -28.05 15.47
C TYR A 444 20.71 -28.98 14.38
N GLY A 445 19.38 -29.12 14.31
CA GLY A 445 18.69 -29.98 13.33
C GLY A 445 18.69 -31.50 13.63
N GLY A 446 19.25 -31.95 14.75
CA GLY A 446 19.26 -33.38 15.13
C GLY A 446 20.40 -34.21 14.48
N GLU A 447 20.23 -35.53 14.35
CA GLU A 447 21.30 -36.45 13.87
C GLU A 447 21.32 -36.67 12.33
N SER A 448 20.35 -36.12 11.59
CA SER A 448 20.16 -36.40 10.15
C SER A 448 19.95 -35.16 9.28
N PHE A 449 20.19 -33.97 9.83
CA PHE A 449 19.99 -32.70 9.12
C PHE A 449 21.27 -32.22 8.44
N SER A 450 21.16 -31.91 7.16
CA SER A 450 22.26 -31.45 6.32
C SER A 450 22.00 -29.99 5.94
N LEU A 451 22.87 -29.08 6.40
CA LEU A 451 22.75 -27.63 6.24
C LEU A 451 23.05 -27.13 4.80
N ASP A 452 23.16 -28.03 3.84
CA ASP A 452 23.80 -27.83 2.54
C ASP A 452 22.99 -27.02 1.52
N GLN A 453 21.75 -26.59 1.80
CA GLN A 453 20.91 -26.10 0.70
C GLN A 453 19.76 -25.11 0.96
N GLN A 454 19.62 -24.50 2.15
CA GLN A 454 18.70 -23.36 2.29
C GLN A 454 19.04 -22.48 3.50
N ASN A 455 19.11 -21.16 3.26
CA ASN A 455 18.82 -20.09 4.22
C ASN A 455 19.86 -19.72 5.32
N TRP A 456 21.17 -19.82 5.06
CA TRP A 456 22.16 -19.24 5.98
C TRP A 456 22.15 -17.70 6.01
N GLU A 457 21.66 -17.06 4.95
CA GLU A 457 21.66 -15.60 4.81
C GLU A 457 20.72 -14.86 5.78
N ALA A 458 19.74 -15.56 6.36
CA ALA A 458 18.84 -15.00 7.35
C ALA A 458 19.30 -15.37 8.77
N TRP A 459 19.15 -14.44 9.71
CA TRP A 459 19.27 -14.74 11.13
C TRP A 459 18.25 -15.81 11.52
N THR A 460 18.73 -16.90 12.08
CA THR A 460 17.94 -18.07 12.46
C THR A 460 17.89 -18.17 13.98
N ALA A 461 16.67 -18.22 14.53
CA ALA A 461 16.46 -18.54 15.93
C ALA A 461 16.46 -20.07 16.09
N TRP A 462 17.31 -20.58 16.97
CA TRP A 462 17.35 -21.99 17.31
C TRP A 462 16.87 -22.21 18.74
N ASP A 463 15.67 -22.74 18.84
CA ASP A 463 15.02 -23.15 20.08
C ASP A 463 15.37 -24.60 20.45
N VAL A 464 15.77 -24.82 21.70
CA VAL A 464 16.15 -26.14 22.25
C VAL A 464 15.49 -26.36 23.60
N ALA A 465 14.93 -27.55 23.81
CA ALA A 465 14.41 -27.92 25.12
C ALA A 465 15.59 -28.15 26.09
N ILE A 466 15.53 -27.55 27.28
CA ILE A 466 16.56 -27.77 28.31
C ILE A 466 16.62 -29.26 28.71
N ALA A 467 15.47 -29.96 28.63
CA ALA A 467 15.38 -31.40 28.85
C ALA A 467 16.21 -32.23 27.87
N ASP A 468 16.50 -31.74 26.65
CA ASP A 468 17.31 -32.46 25.66
C ASP A 468 18.78 -32.61 26.11
N PHE A 469 19.22 -31.78 27.06
CA PHE A 469 20.53 -31.91 27.66
C PHE A 469 20.58 -32.97 28.77
N ASP A 470 19.45 -33.44 29.31
CA ASP A 470 19.44 -34.44 30.38
C ASP A 470 19.83 -35.83 29.86
N ASN A 471 21.12 -36.15 29.99
CA ASN A 471 21.68 -37.46 29.69
C ASN A 471 21.75 -38.37 30.93
N GLY A 472 21.08 -38.00 32.03
CA GLY A 472 21.08 -38.69 33.32
C GLY A 472 22.33 -38.46 34.17
N SER A 473 23.32 -37.69 33.69
CA SER A 473 24.57 -37.42 34.41
C SER A 473 24.82 -35.93 34.69
N ILE A 474 24.31 -35.02 33.85
CA ILE A 474 24.46 -33.57 34.02
C ILE A 474 23.49 -33.00 35.06
N ASP A 475 23.96 -32.10 35.92
CA ASP A 475 23.13 -31.31 36.83
C ASP A 475 22.78 -29.94 36.23
N LEU A 476 21.60 -29.84 35.62
CA LEU A 476 21.08 -28.61 34.99
C LEU A 476 20.77 -27.50 36.01
N THR A 477 20.78 -27.80 37.32
CA THR A 477 20.63 -26.79 38.36
C THR A 477 21.92 -26.05 38.71
N SER A 478 23.05 -26.50 38.15
CA SER A 478 24.39 -26.00 38.47
C SER A 478 25.31 -25.95 37.24
N VAL A 479 24.81 -25.44 36.12
CA VAL A 479 25.56 -25.27 34.86
C VAL A 479 26.68 -24.25 35.05
N GLU A 480 27.93 -24.68 34.90
CA GLU A 480 29.14 -23.86 35.07
C GLU A 480 29.67 -23.32 33.74
N LYS A 481 29.47 -24.04 32.63
CA LYS A 481 29.91 -23.62 31.30
C LYS A 481 28.87 -23.85 30.21
N VAL A 482 28.92 -23.00 29.20
CA VAL A 482 28.26 -23.18 27.90
C VAL A 482 29.31 -23.13 26.81
N ALA A 483 29.17 -23.96 25.77
CA ALA A 483 29.98 -23.87 24.57
C ALA A 483 29.13 -23.95 23.30
N PHE A 484 29.49 -23.15 22.29
CA PHE A 484 29.03 -23.30 20.91
C PHE A 484 30.13 -23.98 20.11
N GLY A 485 29.81 -25.03 19.38
CA GLY A 485 30.83 -25.78 18.65
C GLY A 485 30.43 -26.18 17.25
N ILE A 486 31.45 -26.55 16.49
CA ILE A 486 31.41 -26.88 15.07
C ILE A 486 32.21 -28.19 14.89
N ASP A 487 31.63 -29.22 14.26
CA ASP A 487 32.25 -30.57 14.11
C ASP A 487 33.01 -30.76 12.76
N GLY A 488 33.20 -29.70 11.97
CA GLY A 488 34.02 -29.73 10.74
C GLY A 488 33.85 -28.51 9.83
N GLY A 489 34.59 -28.47 8.72
CA GLY A 489 34.41 -27.46 7.67
C GLY A 489 35.24 -26.18 7.79
N GLN A 490 34.85 -25.17 7.00
CA GLN A 490 35.45 -23.84 7.01
C GLN A 490 34.40 -22.77 6.76
N GLY A 491 34.42 -21.69 7.56
CA GLY A 491 33.47 -20.59 7.43
C GLY A 491 33.45 -19.64 8.63
N ASP A 492 32.40 -18.84 8.70
CA ASP A 492 32.08 -17.92 9.79
C ASP A 492 30.65 -18.13 10.29
N ILE A 493 30.47 -18.24 11.61
CA ILE A 493 29.17 -18.23 12.29
C ILE A 493 29.12 -17.02 13.22
N PHE A 494 28.03 -16.27 13.16
CA PHE A 494 27.73 -15.13 14.02
C PHE A 494 26.61 -15.51 14.97
N ILE A 495 26.77 -15.22 16.26
CA ILE A 495 25.77 -15.48 17.30
C ILE A 495 25.50 -14.16 18.01
N ASP A 496 24.25 -13.73 18.01
CA ASP A 496 23.89 -12.38 18.43
C ASP A 496 23.11 -12.35 19.73
N SER A 497 22.42 -13.43 20.05
CA SER A 497 21.80 -13.53 21.37
C SER A 497 21.63 -14.96 21.83
N PHE A 498 21.69 -15.12 23.15
CA PHE A 498 21.51 -16.39 23.83
C PHE A 498 20.72 -16.20 25.12
N TYR A 499 19.57 -16.85 25.17
CA TYR A 499 18.58 -16.71 26.25
C TYR A 499 18.08 -18.06 26.74
N THR A 500 17.53 -18.06 27.94
CA THR A 500 16.70 -19.14 28.49
C THR A 500 15.28 -18.64 28.73
N TYR A 501 14.31 -19.52 28.56
CA TYR A 501 12.89 -19.20 28.61
C TYR A 501 12.11 -20.32 29.34
N PRO A 502 11.00 -20.03 30.02
CA PRO A 502 9.96 -21.01 30.31
C PRO A 502 9.35 -21.57 29.01
N GLN A 503 8.34 -22.43 29.17
CA GLN A 503 7.49 -22.81 28.05
C GLN A 503 6.91 -21.54 27.38
N ARG A 504 6.97 -21.45 26.05
CA ARG A 504 6.59 -20.26 25.29
C ARG A 504 6.00 -20.59 23.92
N CYS A 505 5.25 -19.65 23.37
CA CYS A 505 4.89 -19.70 21.96
C CYS A 505 6.14 -19.53 21.08
N VAL A 506 6.35 -20.47 20.15
CA VAL A 506 7.31 -20.37 19.06
C VAL A 506 6.52 -20.63 17.79
N ALA A 507 6.21 -19.57 17.04
CA ALA A 507 5.33 -19.60 15.87
C ALA A 507 5.61 -20.78 14.92
N ASP A 508 6.90 -20.99 14.58
CA ASP A 508 7.33 -22.07 13.68
C ASP A 508 7.06 -23.50 14.21
N LEU A 509 6.73 -23.63 15.50
CA LEU A 509 6.40 -24.89 16.19
C LEU A 509 4.91 -24.96 16.60
N GLY A 510 4.11 -23.95 16.26
CA GLY A 510 2.68 -23.92 16.50
C GLY A 510 1.92 -24.98 15.69
N PRO A 511 0.63 -25.22 16.01
CA PRO A 511 -0.22 -26.09 15.22
C PRO A 511 -0.40 -25.52 13.80
N ALA A 512 -0.59 -26.38 12.80
CA ALA A 512 -0.74 -25.91 11.42
C ALA A 512 -1.95 -24.98 11.24
N GLY A 513 -2.99 -25.16 12.05
CA GLY A 513 -4.16 -24.27 12.06
C GLY A 513 -3.95 -22.87 12.67
N ASP A 514 -2.78 -22.58 13.27
CA ASP A 514 -2.43 -21.26 13.78
C ASP A 514 -1.94 -20.38 12.63
N LEU A 515 -2.83 -19.55 12.11
CA LEU A 515 -2.59 -18.70 10.94
C LEU A 515 -2.09 -17.31 11.34
N ASN A 516 -2.23 -16.95 12.62
CA ASN A 516 -1.87 -15.64 13.14
C ASN A 516 -0.55 -15.65 13.93
N ASN A 517 0.01 -16.85 14.19
CA ASN A 517 1.24 -17.13 14.90
C ASN A 517 1.22 -16.79 16.41
N ASP A 518 0.07 -16.94 17.08
CA ASP A 518 -0.09 -16.76 18.54
C ASP A 518 -0.05 -18.07 19.33
N CYS A 519 0.18 -19.18 18.64
CA CYS A 519 0.22 -20.57 19.11
C CYS A 519 -1.10 -21.11 19.64
N VAL A 520 -2.22 -20.43 19.40
CA VAL A 520 -3.57 -20.85 19.79
C VAL A 520 -4.48 -20.83 18.57
N VAL A 521 -5.05 -21.97 18.20
CA VAL A 521 -6.02 -21.99 17.08
C VAL A 521 -7.40 -21.57 17.59
N ASP A 522 -7.82 -20.36 17.23
CA ASP A 522 -9.12 -19.82 17.65
C ASP A 522 -9.85 -19.00 16.56
N LEU A 523 -10.77 -18.13 16.99
CA LEU A 523 -11.57 -17.32 16.08
C LEU A 523 -10.71 -16.32 15.29
N ALA A 524 -9.57 -15.89 15.82
CA ALA A 524 -8.64 -15.02 15.12
C ALA A 524 -8.05 -15.73 13.89
N ASP A 525 -7.67 -17.01 13.99
CA ASP A 525 -7.20 -17.79 12.83
C ASP A 525 -8.32 -18.03 11.83
N TYR A 526 -9.52 -18.30 12.31
CA TYR A 526 -10.68 -18.41 11.43
C TYR A 526 -10.93 -17.11 10.65
N ASN A 527 -10.66 -15.94 11.22
CA ASN A 527 -10.80 -14.67 10.50
C ASN A 527 -9.74 -14.51 9.41
N VAL A 528 -8.49 -14.92 9.67
CA VAL A 528 -7.43 -14.97 8.65
C VAL A 528 -7.84 -15.91 7.52
N PHE A 529 -8.30 -17.11 7.88
CA PHE A 529 -8.80 -18.10 6.94
C PHE A 529 -10.00 -17.60 6.12
N ALA A 530 -10.95 -16.93 6.76
CA ALA A 530 -12.16 -16.44 6.11
C ALA A 530 -11.89 -15.30 5.12
N ALA A 531 -10.84 -14.49 5.34
CA ALA A 531 -10.43 -13.44 4.42
C ALA A 531 -10.02 -14.00 3.05
N ASP A 532 -9.38 -15.18 3.05
CA ASP A 532 -8.90 -15.85 1.85
C ASP A 532 -9.81 -17.02 1.42
N TRP A 533 -11.02 -17.14 1.99
CA TRP A 533 -11.92 -18.24 1.65
C TRP A 533 -12.27 -18.26 0.15
N LEU A 534 -12.03 -19.41 -0.49
CA LEU A 534 -12.15 -19.61 -1.95
C LEU A 534 -11.14 -18.82 -2.77
N ALA A 535 -10.10 -18.26 -2.15
CA ALA A 535 -8.93 -17.80 -2.89
C ALA A 535 -8.32 -18.99 -3.62
N THR A 536 -7.96 -18.76 -4.87
CA THR A 536 -7.32 -19.77 -5.71
C THR A 536 -6.17 -19.12 -6.44
N GLY A 537 -5.06 -19.83 -6.58
CA GLY A 537 -4.04 -19.50 -7.56
C GLY A 537 -4.65 -19.42 -8.96
N TYR A 538 -3.95 -18.75 -9.86
CA TYR A 538 -4.46 -18.53 -11.22
C TYR A 538 -3.34 -18.63 -12.24
N THR A 539 -3.74 -18.82 -13.49
CA THR A 539 -2.82 -18.95 -14.60
C THR A 539 -2.78 -17.68 -15.43
N VAL A 540 -1.59 -17.13 -15.66
CA VAL A 540 -1.36 -16.01 -16.58
C VAL A 540 -0.86 -16.56 -17.91
N THR A 541 -1.63 -16.33 -18.98
CA THR A 541 -1.27 -16.84 -20.31
C THR A 541 -0.58 -15.74 -21.13
N PRO A 542 0.64 -15.96 -21.66
CA PRO A 542 1.35 -14.96 -22.45
C PRO A 542 0.50 -14.42 -23.61
N GLN A 543 0.51 -13.09 -23.78
CA GLN A 543 -0.17 -12.39 -24.88
C GLN A 543 0.79 -11.50 -25.66
N ALA A 544 0.55 -11.36 -26.96
CA ALA A 544 1.36 -10.51 -27.79
C ALA A 544 1.25 -9.05 -27.35
N VAL A 545 2.39 -8.37 -27.23
CA VAL A 545 2.47 -6.94 -26.90
C VAL A 545 1.66 -6.13 -27.91
N ALA A 546 0.63 -5.43 -27.45
CA ALA A 546 -0.40 -4.84 -28.29
C ALA A 546 0.05 -3.56 -29.01
N GLY A 547 0.90 -2.78 -28.35
CA GLY A 547 1.44 -1.51 -28.87
C GLY A 547 2.94 -1.56 -29.12
N ASP A 548 3.38 -0.88 -30.18
CA ASP A 548 4.80 -0.64 -30.43
C ASP A 548 5.35 0.35 -29.40
N PRO A 549 6.54 0.13 -28.80
CA PRO A 549 7.09 1.05 -27.81
C PRO A 549 7.39 2.42 -28.43
N VAL A 550 7.23 3.50 -27.65
CA VAL A 550 7.64 4.86 -28.03
C VAL A 550 9.13 4.91 -28.39
N VAL A 551 9.94 4.15 -27.64
CA VAL A 551 11.37 3.96 -27.88
C VAL A 551 11.74 2.50 -27.68
N TYR A 552 12.57 1.98 -28.59
CA TYR A 552 13.23 0.69 -28.44
C TYR A 552 14.71 0.82 -28.82
N TYR A 553 15.59 0.61 -27.87
CA TYR A 553 17.03 0.50 -28.09
C TYR A 553 17.46 -0.96 -27.90
N ASP A 554 17.75 -1.62 -29.02
CA ASP A 554 18.36 -2.96 -29.07
C ASP A 554 19.87 -2.91 -28.82
N PHE A 555 20.46 -1.71 -28.87
CA PHE A 555 21.89 -1.46 -28.74
C PHE A 555 22.78 -2.18 -29.77
N GLU A 556 22.24 -2.56 -30.93
CA GLU A 556 22.94 -3.28 -32.00
C GLU A 556 23.70 -2.37 -32.99
N ASP A 557 23.89 -1.10 -32.65
CA ASP A 557 24.60 -0.16 -33.51
C ASP A 557 26.10 -0.50 -33.57
N GLU A 558 26.50 -1.31 -34.56
CA GLU A 558 27.86 -1.81 -34.73
C GLU A 558 28.90 -0.66 -34.81
N GLY A 559 29.70 -0.50 -33.76
CA GLY A 559 30.89 0.35 -33.76
C GLY A 559 31.24 0.98 -32.41
N MET A 560 32.50 0.86 -31.99
CA MET A 560 33.04 1.41 -30.73
C MET A 560 32.92 2.95 -30.61
N PHE A 561 32.44 3.67 -31.64
CA PHE A 561 32.41 5.14 -31.70
C PHE A 561 31.09 5.77 -32.18
N ALA A 562 30.00 5.00 -32.36
CA ALA A 562 28.71 5.58 -32.70
C ALA A 562 28.13 6.39 -31.53
N GLU A 563 28.19 7.72 -31.56
CA GLU A 563 27.63 8.59 -30.50
C GLU A 563 26.09 8.50 -30.41
N THR A 564 25.44 7.94 -31.43
CA THR A 564 24.00 7.78 -31.54
C THR A 564 23.59 6.36 -31.18
N VAL A 565 22.51 6.23 -30.40
CA VAL A 565 21.78 4.98 -30.17
C VAL A 565 20.50 5.03 -31.00
N THR A 566 20.35 4.11 -31.95
CA THR A 566 19.25 4.08 -32.91
C THR A 566 17.97 3.61 -32.23
N ASN A 567 16.90 4.38 -32.36
CA ASN A 567 15.55 3.93 -32.01
C ASN A 567 15.05 2.94 -33.08
N ARG A 568 14.76 1.72 -32.65
CA ARG A 568 14.24 0.61 -33.47
C ARG A 568 12.71 0.54 -33.49
N SER A 569 12.02 1.36 -32.69
CA SER A 569 10.57 1.41 -32.76
C SER A 569 10.09 1.95 -34.11
N THR A 570 8.85 1.60 -34.42
CA THR A 570 8.06 2.14 -35.53
C THR A 570 7.05 3.19 -35.05
N TYR A 571 7.18 3.66 -33.81
CA TYR A 571 6.24 4.57 -33.17
C TYR A 571 6.29 5.98 -33.78
N GLY A 572 5.12 6.50 -34.14
CA GLY A 572 4.97 7.81 -34.76
C GLY A 572 5.41 7.87 -36.23
N SER A 573 5.39 9.07 -36.81
CA SER A 573 5.70 9.27 -38.24
C SER A 573 7.18 9.39 -38.56
N ASP A 574 8.02 9.65 -37.55
CA ASP A 574 9.48 9.78 -37.67
C ASP A 574 10.17 9.28 -36.38
N PRO A 575 10.37 7.96 -36.23
CA PRO A 575 10.99 7.37 -35.03
C PRO A 575 12.43 7.84 -34.79
N SER A 576 13.11 8.36 -35.81
CA SER A 576 14.50 8.83 -35.71
C SER A 576 14.65 10.07 -34.81
N LEU A 577 13.56 10.78 -34.55
CA LEU A 577 13.51 11.89 -33.59
C LEU A 577 13.79 11.44 -32.15
N TYR A 578 13.60 10.15 -31.85
CA TYR A 578 13.85 9.57 -30.54
C TYR A 578 15.16 8.78 -30.47
N ASN A 579 16.09 8.99 -31.42
CA ASN A 579 17.43 8.43 -31.31
C ASN A 579 18.13 8.96 -30.05
N GLY A 580 18.70 8.03 -29.27
CA GLY A 580 19.46 8.34 -28.07
C GLY A 580 20.85 8.87 -28.40
N THR A 581 21.49 9.48 -27.40
CA THR A 581 22.90 9.89 -27.49
C THR A 581 23.66 9.29 -26.33
N ARG A 582 24.81 8.68 -26.59
CA ARG A 582 25.70 8.17 -25.53
C ARG A 582 26.81 9.15 -25.23
N THR A 583 27.13 9.35 -23.96
CA THR A 583 28.32 10.13 -23.56
C THR A 583 29.51 9.18 -23.48
N LEU A 584 30.46 9.27 -24.42
CA LEU A 584 31.63 8.38 -24.48
C LEU A 584 32.84 8.95 -23.76
N PHE A 585 33.45 8.14 -22.88
CA PHE A 585 34.92 8.17 -22.66
C PHE A 585 35.60 6.79 -22.55
N SER A 586 34.88 5.66 -22.36
CA SER A 586 35.38 4.29 -22.67
C SER A 586 34.34 3.14 -22.55
N THR A 587 33.04 3.36 -22.83
CA THR A 587 32.05 2.26 -22.73
C THR A 587 32.28 1.25 -23.86
N GLU A 588 32.74 0.05 -23.49
CA GLU A 588 32.97 -1.04 -24.45
C GLU A 588 31.63 -1.65 -24.83
N TYR A 589 31.20 -1.47 -26.08
CA TYR A 589 30.14 -2.31 -26.64
C TYR A 589 30.50 -3.79 -26.39
N SER A 590 29.59 -4.55 -25.80
CA SER A 590 29.79 -5.97 -25.53
C SER A 590 28.96 -6.80 -26.48
N THR A 591 29.55 -7.84 -27.07
CA THR A 591 28.82 -8.81 -27.91
C THR A 591 28.09 -9.88 -27.08
N GLU A 592 28.01 -9.71 -25.76
CA GLU A 592 27.42 -10.64 -24.80
C GLU A 592 26.17 -10.02 -24.15
N GLY A 593 25.26 -9.53 -24.99
CA GLY A 593 23.94 -9.04 -24.58
C GLY A 593 23.00 -10.15 -24.11
N ALA A 594 21.87 -9.75 -23.54
CA ALA A 594 20.74 -10.65 -23.31
C ALA A 594 20.20 -11.14 -24.65
N VAL A 595 20.16 -10.24 -25.65
CA VAL A 595 19.86 -10.55 -27.04
C VAL A 595 20.91 -9.86 -27.91
N GLY A 596 21.89 -10.62 -28.43
CA GLY A 596 22.90 -10.06 -29.32
C GLY A 596 23.96 -9.22 -28.60
N GLY A 597 24.11 -7.95 -28.99
CA GLY A 597 25.02 -6.98 -28.40
C GLY A 597 24.39 -6.21 -27.23
N CYS A 598 25.19 -5.50 -26.43
CA CYS A 598 24.66 -4.67 -25.35
C CYS A 598 25.61 -3.51 -25.00
N ILE A 599 25.11 -2.59 -24.16
CA ILE A 599 25.92 -1.51 -23.59
C ILE A 599 26.53 -1.96 -22.28
N ASP A 600 27.85 -1.90 -22.18
CA ASP A 600 28.61 -2.15 -20.96
C ASP A 600 29.01 -0.83 -20.26
N LEU A 601 28.65 -0.69 -18.99
CA LEU A 601 28.92 0.47 -18.13
C LEU A 601 29.97 0.17 -17.03
N LEU A 602 30.77 -0.89 -17.18
CA LEU A 602 31.51 -1.50 -16.07
C LEU A 602 32.77 -0.80 -15.59
N ASP A 603 33.58 -0.19 -16.46
CA ASP A 603 34.82 0.41 -15.98
C ASP A 603 35.33 1.52 -16.90
N VAL A 604 34.74 2.70 -16.70
CA VAL A 604 35.16 3.92 -17.37
C VAL A 604 35.69 4.89 -16.32
N ALA A 605 36.89 5.44 -16.55
CA ALA A 605 37.49 6.45 -15.67
C ALA A 605 36.61 7.72 -15.54
N GLU A 606 35.65 7.91 -16.46
CA GLU A 606 34.64 8.96 -16.50
C GLU A 606 33.26 8.34 -16.81
N VAL A 607 32.18 8.81 -16.15
CA VAL A 607 30.88 8.11 -16.09
C VAL A 607 30.16 8.01 -17.44
N GLY A 608 29.80 6.79 -17.87
CA GLY A 608 29.03 6.51 -19.08
C GLY A 608 27.52 6.51 -18.82
N ASN A 609 26.74 7.01 -19.79
CA ASN A 609 25.26 6.99 -19.78
C ASN A 609 24.73 6.99 -21.21
N VAL A 610 23.46 6.60 -21.36
CA VAL A 610 22.69 6.85 -22.58
C VAL A 610 21.62 7.89 -22.25
N SER A 611 21.66 9.03 -22.93
CA SER A 611 20.64 10.07 -22.87
C SER A 611 19.52 9.75 -23.85
N VAL A 612 18.29 9.76 -23.35
CA VAL A 612 17.07 9.58 -24.13
C VAL A 612 16.43 10.97 -24.36
N PRO A 613 15.99 11.31 -25.59
CA PRO A 613 15.35 12.60 -25.84
C PRO A 613 14.10 12.77 -24.97
N ALA A 614 13.99 13.91 -24.28
CA ALA A 614 12.85 14.17 -23.38
C ALA A 614 11.50 14.22 -24.11
N SER A 615 11.49 14.51 -25.42
CA SER A 615 10.29 14.49 -26.27
C SER A 615 9.61 13.13 -26.35
N VAL A 616 10.28 12.05 -25.93
CA VAL A 616 9.66 10.72 -25.76
C VAL A 616 8.48 10.80 -24.78
N PHE A 617 8.55 11.69 -23.79
CA PHE A 617 7.53 11.86 -22.77
C PHE A 617 6.46 12.90 -23.13
N ASP A 618 6.49 13.50 -24.33
CA ASP A 618 5.50 14.50 -24.74
C ASP A 618 4.06 13.93 -24.78
N ASN A 619 3.92 12.62 -24.98
CA ASN A 619 2.63 11.91 -25.00
C ASN A 619 2.51 10.81 -23.94
N VAL A 620 3.49 10.65 -23.05
CA VAL A 620 3.45 9.67 -21.95
C VAL A 620 2.96 10.40 -20.70
N THR A 621 1.70 10.18 -20.35
CA THR A 621 1.01 10.96 -19.31
C THR A 621 0.40 10.04 -18.26
N ASP A 622 -0.68 9.35 -18.62
CA ASP A 622 -1.52 8.61 -17.68
C ASP A 622 -0.99 7.20 -17.39
N ALA A 623 -0.27 6.61 -18.34
CA ALA A 623 0.33 5.30 -18.18
C ALA A 623 1.70 5.22 -18.86
N VAL A 624 2.57 4.35 -18.33
CA VAL A 624 3.92 4.12 -18.85
C VAL A 624 4.40 2.73 -18.50
N SER A 625 5.21 2.14 -19.38
CA SER A 625 6.04 0.99 -19.03
C SER A 625 7.48 1.19 -19.46
N VAL A 626 8.42 0.76 -18.62
CA VAL A 626 9.85 0.68 -18.96
C VAL A 626 10.29 -0.76 -18.85
N SER A 627 10.77 -1.35 -19.95
CA SER A 627 11.32 -2.71 -20.00
C SER A 627 12.80 -2.66 -20.30
N VAL A 628 13.61 -3.46 -19.60
CA VAL A 628 15.06 -3.47 -19.77
C VAL A 628 15.68 -4.77 -19.28
N TRP A 629 16.66 -5.29 -20.01
CA TRP A 629 17.54 -6.34 -19.51
C TRP A 629 18.73 -5.72 -18.81
N VAL A 630 19.09 -6.23 -17.63
CA VAL A 630 20.16 -5.72 -16.78
C VAL A 630 21.05 -6.86 -16.29
N ASN A 631 22.36 -6.69 -16.41
CA ASN A 631 23.36 -7.57 -15.79
C ASN A 631 24.28 -6.71 -14.92
N LEU A 632 24.05 -6.72 -13.62
CA LEU A 632 24.87 -5.98 -12.66
C LEU A 632 26.17 -6.72 -12.40
N HIS A 633 27.29 -6.03 -12.19
CA HIS A 633 28.58 -6.71 -11.98
C HIS A 633 29.17 -6.55 -10.59
N VAL A 634 28.98 -5.39 -9.97
CA VAL A 634 29.41 -5.15 -8.59
C VAL A 634 28.50 -4.13 -7.94
N LEU A 635 28.14 -4.39 -6.69
CA LEU A 635 27.47 -3.42 -5.85
C LEU A 635 28.52 -2.45 -5.29
N GLU A 636 28.39 -1.16 -5.58
CA GLU A 636 29.19 -0.16 -4.86
C GLU A 636 28.58 0.01 -3.46
N GLU A 637 29.41 -0.16 -2.43
CA GLU A 637 29.00 0.02 -1.04
C GLU A 637 28.31 1.40 -0.85
N ASN A 638 27.13 1.39 -0.23
CA ASN A 638 26.32 2.59 0.07
C ASN A 638 25.85 3.41 -1.16
N LYS A 639 25.71 2.79 -2.34
CA LYS A 639 25.20 3.49 -3.53
C LYS A 639 24.14 2.70 -4.29
N HIS A 640 23.00 3.35 -4.54
CA HIS A 640 21.97 2.81 -5.42
C HIS A 640 22.45 2.73 -6.87
N ALA A 641 21.97 1.72 -7.58
CA ALA A 641 22.26 1.48 -8.99
C ALA A 641 21.05 1.85 -9.87
N PRO A 642 20.99 3.09 -10.41
CA PRO A 642 19.90 3.49 -11.29
C PRO A 642 20.03 2.84 -12.65
N VAL A 643 19.02 2.08 -13.07
CA VAL A 643 18.92 1.57 -14.44
C VAL A 643 18.42 2.69 -15.36
N PHE A 644 17.46 3.49 -14.91
CA PHE A 644 17.03 4.71 -15.59
C PHE A 644 16.59 5.80 -14.61
N VAL A 645 16.71 7.06 -15.02
CA VAL A 645 16.33 8.23 -14.21
C VAL A 645 15.82 9.38 -15.08
N GLY A 646 14.67 9.94 -14.70
CA GLY A 646 13.99 11.08 -15.31
C GLY A 646 13.92 12.29 -14.36
N PHE A 647 14.03 13.50 -14.92
CA PHE A 647 14.14 14.76 -14.18
C PHE A 647 13.30 15.88 -14.80
N PRO A 648 12.75 16.81 -14.00
CA PRO A 648 11.97 17.94 -14.49
C PRO A 648 12.80 19.19 -14.80
N SER A 649 13.78 19.57 -13.96
CA SER A 649 14.75 20.65 -14.26
C SER A 649 15.90 20.85 -13.24
N SER A 650 15.87 20.28 -12.03
CA SER A 650 16.95 20.19 -11.00
C SER A 650 16.35 19.89 -9.61
N PRO A 651 17.04 19.23 -8.64
CA PRO A 651 17.90 18.06 -8.74
C PRO A 651 17.17 16.75 -8.35
N ALA A 652 15.85 16.79 -8.13
CA ALA A 652 15.10 15.62 -7.68
C ALA A 652 14.66 14.77 -8.89
N ASN A 653 14.98 13.48 -8.83
CA ASN A 653 14.55 12.44 -9.75
C ASN A 653 13.07 12.14 -9.52
N VAL A 654 12.27 12.28 -10.58
CA VAL A 654 10.80 12.12 -10.55
C VAL A 654 10.34 10.84 -11.22
N PHE A 655 11.24 10.09 -11.87
CA PHE A 655 10.86 8.88 -12.60
C PHE A 655 12.06 7.95 -12.74
N ASN A 656 12.15 6.88 -11.95
CA ASN A 656 13.36 6.08 -11.88
C ASN A 656 13.14 4.63 -11.48
N GLY A 657 13.96 3.76 -12.05
CA GLY A 657 14.08 2.36 -11.65
C GLY A 657 15.48 2.10 -11.09
N TYR A 658 15.55 1.65 -9.84
CA TYR A 658 16.79 1.25 -9.18
C TYR A 658 16.86 -0.26 -9.04
N VAL A 659 17.95 -0.84 -9.53
CA VAL A 659 18.24 -2.26 -9.43
C VAL A 659 19.71 -2.41 -9.04
N PRO A 660 20.07 -2.51 -7.74
CA PRO A 660 19.23 -2.32 -6.57
C PRO A 660 19.28 -0.89 -6.00
N TRP A 661 18.26 -0.55 -5.22
CA TRP A 661 18.30 0.48 -4.20
C TRP A 661 18.95 -0.09 -2.93
N VAL A 662 20.16 0.37 -2.62
CA VAL A 662 20.89 -0.03 -1.41
C VAL A 662 20.22 0.56 -0.16
N ALA A 663 19.43 -0.28 0.51
CA ALA A 663 18.91 -0.14 1.86
C ALA A 663 19.16 -1.47 2.61
N ALA A 664 18.92 -1.54 3.92
CA ALA A 664 18.94 -2.80 4.66
C ALA A 664 17.50 -3.17 5.05
N PRO A 665 16.89 -4.22 4.46
CA PRO A 665 17.34 -5.03 3.33
C PRO A 665 17.32 -4.28 1.98
N MET A 666 18.06 -4.79 0.99
CA MET A 666 18.16 -4.19 -0.35
C MET A 666 16.82 -4.29 -1.09
N ARG A 667 16.57 -3.36 -2.03
CA ARG A 667 15.28 -3.26 -2.73
C ARG A 667 15.45 -3.07 -4.24
N VAL A 668 14.45 -3.46 -5.04
CA VAL A 668 14.23 -2.84 -6.36
C VAL A 668 13.16 -1.80 -6.17
N ARG A 669 13.45 -0.59 -6.66
CA ARG A 669 12.65 0.60 -6.35
C ARG A 669 12.21 1.29 -7.62
N PHE A 670 10.93 1.62 -7.67
CA PHE A 670 10.31 2.40 -8.73
C PHE A 670 9.64 3.65 -8.15
N VAL A 671 10.08 4.82 -8.59
CA VAL A 671 9.54 6.11 -8.12
C VAL A 671 9.06 6.89 -9.32
N THR A 672 7.92 7.56 -9.19
CA THR A 672 7.29 8.28 -10.30
C THR A 672 6.87 9.72 -9.96
N ASP A 673 7.36 10.25 -8.83
CA ASP A 673 7.28 11.66 -8.46
C ASP A 673 8.46 12.11 -7.56
N ASN A 674 8.39 13.32 -7.00
CA ASN A 674 9.37 13.86 -6.04
C ASN A 674 8.96 13.65 -4.57
N SER A 675 7.89 12.89 -4.30
CA SER A 675 7.38 12.69 -2.94
C SER A 675 7.84 11.35 -2.40
N GLU A 676 7.97 11.23 -1.07
CA GLU A 676 8.15 9.92 -0.45
C GLU A 676 6.85 9.10 -0.45
N VAL A 677 5.74 9.66 -0.94
CA VAL A 677 4.40 9.07 -0.80
C VAL A 677 4.12 8.03 -1.89
N VAL A 678 4.62 8.23 -3.11
CA VAL A 678 4.30 7.37 -4.26
C VAL A 678 5.51 6.54 -4.67
N GLN A 679 5.74 5.46 -3.92
CA GLN A 679 6.86 4.55 -4.11
C GLN A 679 6.39 3.11 -4.22
N GLU A 680 7.08 2.36 -5.08
CA GLU A 680 6.96 0.91 -5.12
C GLU A 680 8.32 0.25 -4.87
N ASP A 681 8.35 -0.65 -3.88
CA ASP A 681 9.56 -1.31 -3.41
C ASP A 681 9.34 -2.83 -3.30
N ALA A 682 10.14 -3.61 -4.02
CA ALA A 682 10.27 -5.04 -3.79
C ALA A 682 11.43 -5.30 -2.82
N THR A 683 11.20 -5.97 -1.69
CA THR A 683 12.27 -6.33 -0.74
C THR A 683 13.05 -7.54 -1.25
N TYR A 684 14.37 -7.39 -1.44
CA TYR A 684 15.26 -8.47 -1.85
C TYR A 684 15.88 -9.14 -0.63
N ARG A 685 15.60 -10.43 -0.46
CA ARG A 685 16.20 -11.30 0.56
C ARG A 685 17.10 -12.36 -0.07
N GLY A 686 18.06 -11.93 -0.89
CA GLY A 686 19.08 -12.81 -1.46
C GLY A 686 20.36 -12.05 -1.77
N THR A 687 21.49 -12.65 -1.43
CA THR A 687 22.85 -12.20 -1.79
C THR A 687 23.06 -12.12 -3.30
N ASP A 688 24.30 -11.87 -3.72
CA ASP A 688 24.90 -11.71 -5.06
C ASP A 688 24.41 -12.62 -6.23
N ALA A 689 23.41 -13.49 -6.05
CA ALA A 689 22.87 -14.45 -7.03
C ALA A 689 22.41 -13.82 -8.37
N TYR A 690 22.08 -12.53 -8.38
CA TYR A 690 21.65 -11.79 -9.59
C TYR A 690 22.75 -10.90 -10.18
N ILE A 691 23.89 -10.80 -9.50
CA ILE A 691 25.09 -10.14 -10.00
C ILE A 691 25.80 -11.10 -10.98
N GLY A 692 26.16 -10.59 -12.15
CA GLY A 692 26.78 -11.32 -13.24
C GLY A 692 25.77 -12.05 -14.13
N VAL A 693 24.47 -11.98 -13.83
CA VAL A 693 23.39 -12.66 -14.55
C VAL A 693 22.44 -11.64 -15.20
N TRP A 694 21.98 -11.93 -16.42
CA TRP A 694 20.97 -11.13 -17.10
C TRP A 694 19.60 -11.33 -16.47
N ASN A 695 18.96 -10.23 -16.08
CA ASN A 695 17.60 -10.20 -15.55
C ASN A 695 16.77 -9.21 -16.33
N HIS A 696 15.54 -9.59 -16.67
CA HIS A 696 14.59 -8.73 -17.37
C HIS A 696 13.71 -8.02 -16.34
N TYR A 697 13.73 -6.69 -16.35
CA TYR A 697 12.88 -5.88 -15.48
C TYR A 697 11.84 -5.14 -16.30
N VAL A 698 10.61 -5.12 -15.80
CA VAL A 698 9.54 -4.26 -16.33
C VAL A 698 8.92 -3.47 -15.20
N PHE A 699 8.87 -2.16 -15.37
CA PHE A 699 8.24 -1.21 -14.45
C PHE A 699 7.00 -0.66 -15.14
N THR A 700 5.82 -0.83 -14.55
CA THR A 700 4.57 -0.34 -15.13
C THR A 700 3.85 0.59 -14.17
N LYS A 701 3.15 1.58 -14.73
CA LYS A 701 2.32 2.54 -14.00
C LYS A 701 1.10 2.90 -14.82
N ASP A 702 -0.05 2.97 -14.18
CA ASP A 702 -1.31 3.44 -14.75
C ASP A 702 -2.12 4.21 -13.70
N ILE A 703 -2.29 5.52 -13.90
CA ILE A 703 -3.03 6.37 -12.97
C ILE A 703 -4.54 6.12 -13.01
N THR A 704 -5.05 5.51 -14.08
CA THR A 704 -6.48 5.22 -14.24
C THR A 704 -6.93 4.15 -13.24
N THR A 705 -6.07 3.14 -13.06
CA THR A 705 -6.29 2.04 -12.12
C THR A 705 -5.61 2.28 -10.77
N GLY A 706 -4.74 3.28 -10.68
CA GLY A 706 -3.85 3.48 -9.53
C GLY A 706 -2.66 2.53 -9.52
N ALA A 707 -2.56 1.56 -10.45
CA ALA A 707 -1.58 0.49 -10.35
C ALA A 707 -0.16 0.94 -10.66
N MET A 708 0.79 0.56 -9.81
CA MET A 708 2.22 0.53 -10.06
C MET A 708 2.73 -0.89 -9.83
N ARG A 709 3.54 -1.41 -10.75
CA ARG A 709 4.06 -2.78 -10.64
C ARG A 709 5.51 -2.89 -11.06
N ILE A 710 6.21 -3.83 -10.43
CA ILE A 710 7.57 -4.23 -10.79
C ILE A 710 7.55 -5.71 -11.14
N PHE A 711 8.07 -6.04 -12.31
CA PHE A 711 8.24 -7.41 -12.76
C PHE A 711 9.72 -7.74 -12.92
N MET A 712 10.10 -8.97 -12.61
CA MET A 712 11.43 -9.52 -12.82
C MET A 712 11.32 -10.89 -13.48
N ASN A 713 11.98 -11.08 -14.62
CA ASN A 713 11.97 -12.34 -15.37
C ASN A 713 10.55 -12.89 -15.63
N GLY A 714 9.58 -11.99 -15.84
CA GLY A 714 8.19 -12.35 -16.04
C GLY A 714 7.38 -12.63 -14.76
N ASP A 715 7.95 -12.53 -13.57
CA ASP A 715 7.24 -12.59 -12.27
C ASP A 715 6.86 -11.20 -11.78
N LEU A 716 5.65 -11.06 -11.22
CA LEU A 716 5.27 -9.87 -10.46
C LEU A 716 5.96 -9.94 -9.09
N ILE A 717 6.76 -8.93 -8.74
CA ILE A 717 7.54 -8.92 -7.50
C ILE A 717 7.19 -7.77 -6.55
N ALA A 718 6.41 -6.80 -7.00
CA ALA A 718 5.83 -5.74 -6.18
C ALA A 718 4.63 -5.10 -6.89
N GLU A 719 3.59 -4.77 -6.15
CA GLU A 719 2.45 -3.98 -6.62
C GLU A 719 1.80 -3.07 -5.55
N ASN A 720 1.29 -1.93 -6.02
CA ASN A 720 0.54 -0.96 -5.23
C ASN A 720 -0.45 -0.18 -6.11
N TYR A 721 -1.44 0.45 -5.48
CA TYR A 721 -2.58 1.10 -6.13
C TYR A 721 -2.65 2.62 -5.88
N THR A 722 -1.49 3.27 -5.70
CA THR A 722 -1.38 4.71 -5.40
C THR A 722 -0.74 5.55 -6.53
N ALA A 723 -0.85 5.12 -7.80
CA ALA A 723 -0.26 5.83 -8.94
C ALA A 723 -0.85 7.24 -9.11
N GLU A 724 0.01 8.26 -9.09
CA GLU A 724 -0.36 9.66 -9.35
C GLU A 724 0.12 10.16 -10.73
N THR A 725 -0.28 11.34 -11.19
CA THR A 725 0.18 11.91 -12.47
C THR A 725 1.71 12.06 -12.53
N MET A 726 2.33 11.66 -13.64
CA MET A 726 3.78 11.84 -13.81
C MET A 726 4.16 13.32 -13.97
N PRO A 727 5.17 13.81 -13.22
CA PRO A 727 5.75 15.12 -13.48
C PRO A 727 6.41 15.18 -14.86
N GLN A 728 6.47 16.39 -15.44
CA GLN A 728 7.14 16.60 -16.73
C GLN A 728 8.60 16.15 -16.67
N ILE A 729 9.02 15.34 -17.65
CA ILE A 729 10.42 14.93 -17.83
C ILE A 729 11.09 15.86 -18.85
N SER A 730 12.13 16.59 -18.43
CA SER A 730 12.98 17.39 -19.31
C SER A 730 14.33 16.75 -19.62
N GLN A 731 14.71 15.73 -18.85
CA GLN A 731 15.93 14.95 -19.07
C GLN A 731 15.72 13.52 -18.61
N PHE A 732 16.15 12.54 -19.40
CA PHE A 732 16.07 11.12 -19.07
C PHE A 732 17.37 10.41 -19.46
N MET A 733 17.88 9.58 -18.55
CA MET A 733 19.16 8.90 -18.68
C MET A 733 19.05 7.43 -18.29
N ILE A 734 19.78 6.57 -18.99
CA ILE A 734 19.97 5.15 -18.67
C ILE A 734 21.36 5.01 -18.03
N GLY A 735 21.41 4.27 -16.91
CA GLY A 735 22.65 3.84 -16.23
C GLY A 735 23.31 4.86 -15.29
N ALA A 736 22.89 6.12 -15.28
CA ALA A 736 23.44 7.13 -14.36
C ALA A 736 22.50 8.29 -14.06
N SER A 737 22.69 8.89 -12.89
CA SER A 737 22.13 10.21 -12.55
C SER A 737 22.92 11.35 -13.25
N PRO A 738 22.33 12.54 -13.47
CA PRO A 738 22.98 13.70 -14.10
C PRO A 738 24.16 14.26 -13.31
N SER A 739 24.16 14.07 -11.98
CA SER A 739 25.28 14.42 -11.10
C SER A 739 26.40 13.39 -11.16
N PHE A 740 26.15 12.24 -11.78
CA PHE A 740 27.03 11.08 -11.87
C PHE A 740 27.46 10.50 -10.51
N VAL A 741 26.79 10.91 -9.42
CA VAL A 741 27.03 10.41 -8.06
C VAL A 741 26.48 9.00 -7.90
N GLN A 742 25.26 8.79 -8.38
CA GLN A 742 24.62 7.47 -8.49
C GLN A 742 24.78 6.98 -9.93
N ARG A 743 25.29 5.76 -10.08
CA ARG A 743 25.54 5.12 -11.38
C ARG A 743 25.49 3.61 -11.21
N MET A 744 24.97 2.93 -12.22
CA MET A 744 24.98 1.48 -12.28
C MET A 744 26.32 1.01 -12.84
N LYS A 745 26.86 -0.08 -12.29
CA LYS A 745 27.97 -0.84 -12.86
C LYS A 745 27.43 -2.17 -13.36
N GLY A 746 27.17 -2.22 -14.66
CA GLY A 746 26.55 -3.37 -15.28
C GLY A 746 26.45 -3.21 -16.79
N LYS A 747 25.83 -4.19 -17.42
CA LYS A 747 25.40 -4.16 -18.80
C LYS A 747 23.89 -3.90 -18.85
N VAL A 748 23.45 -3.15 -19.86
CA VAL A 748 22.02 -2.98 -20.19
C VAL A 748 21.78 -3.41 -21.62
N ASP A 749 20.61 -4.00 -21.84
CA ASP A 749 20.20 -4.45 -23.15
C ASP A 749 18.69 -4.25 -23.35
N GLU A 750 18.24 -4.20 -24.61
CA GLU A 750 16.83 -4.35 -24.99
C GLU A 750 15.88 -3.34 -24.28
N PHE A 751 16.32 -2.08 -24.14
CA PHE A 751 15.62 -1.03 -23.41
C PHE A 751 14.42 -0.49 -24.18
N ARG A 752 13.24 -0.45 -23.56
CA ARG A 752 11.99 -0.02 -24.17
C ARG A 752 11.18 0.89 -23.26
N ILE A 753 10.50 1.88 -23.86
CA ILE A 753 9.49 2.72 -23.19
C ILE A 753 8.16 2.61 -23.95
N TYR A 754 7.08 2.33 -23.24
CA TYR A 754 5.71 2.29 -23.76
C TYR A 754 4.89 3.43 -23.15
N ASP A 755 3.92 3.96 -23.90
CA ASP A 755 2.95 4.98 -23.47
C ASP A 755 1.68 4.38 -22.84
N TYR A 756 1.75 3.11 -22.42
CA TYR A 756 0.71 2.39 -21.69
C TYR A 756 1.35 1.45 -20.67
N ALA A 757 0.57 1.02 -19.68
CA ALA A 757 0.96 -0.03 -18.74
C ALA A 757 0.82 -1.40 -19.42
N LEU A 758 1.93 -2.11 -19.58
CA LEU A 758 1.94 -3.49 -20.06
C LEU A 758 1.17 -4.35 -19.05
N SER A 759 0.31 -5.21 -19.57
CA SER A 759 -0.31 -6.29 -18.80
C SER A 759 0.73 -7.36 -18.44
N TRP A 760 0.46 -8.18 -17.42
CA TRP A 760 1.38 -9.25 -17.03
C TRP A 760 1.56 -10.26 -18.19
N GLU A 761 0.49 -10.55 -18.91
CA GLU A 761 0.49 -11.39 -20.10
C GLU A 761 1.46 -10.89 -21.19
N GLU A 762 1.52 -9.57 -21.40
CA GLU A 762 2.45 -8.96 -22.33
C GLU A 762 3.88 -8.98 -21.82
N VAL A 763 4.08 -8.78 -20.51
CA VAL A 763 5.39 -8.89 -19.84
C VAL A 763 5.97 -10.30 -20.01
N LEU A 764 5.16 -11.35 -19.87
CA LEU A 764 5.58 -12.73 -20.09
C LEU A 764 6.11 -12.94 -21.52
N THR A 765 5.37 -12.49 -22.52
CA THR A 765 5.82 -12.56 -23.91
C THR A 765 7.11 -11.76 -24.14
N LEU A 766 7.24 -10.60 -23.49
CA LEU A 766 8.42 -9.74 -23.62
C LEU A 766 9.66 -10.36 -22.97
N TYR A 767 9.48 -11.11 -21.87
CA TYR A 767 10.53 -11.92 -21.26
C TYR A 767 10.94 -13.12 -22.15
N GLY A 768 10.00 -13.62 -22.96
CA GLY A 768 10.20 -14.77 -23.85
C GLY A 768 9.47 -16.03 -23.39
N GLU A 769 8.55 -15.92 -22.43
CA GLU A 769 7.68 -17.01 -22.00
C GLU A 769 6.65 -17.35 -23.09
N THR A 770 6.44 -18.64 -23.32
CA THR A 770 5.55 -19.13 -24.40
C THR A 770 4.44 -20.02 -23.87
N GLU A 771 4.55 -20.51 -22.65
CA GLU A 771 3.54 -21.35 -22.01
C GLU A 771 2.81 -20.59 -20.90
N PRO A 772 1.58 -20.98 -20.54
CA PRO A 772 0.88 -20.40 -19.39
C PRO A 772 1.70 -20.56 -18.11
N LYS A 773 1.79 -19.48 -17.33
CA LYS A 773 2.48 -19.44 -16.06
C LYS A 773 1.49 -19.61 -14.92
N GLU A 774 1.71 -20.58 -14.05
CA GLU A 774 0.94 -20.72 -12.81
C GLU A 774 1.47 -19.73 -11.77
N VAL A 775 0.56 -18.97 -11.18
CA VAL A 775 0.82 -18.07 -10.05
C VAL A 775 0.25 -18.77 -8.82
N ALA A 776 1.14 -19.18 -7.94
CA ALA A 776 0.77 -19.84 -6.70
C ALA A 776 -0.02 -18.88 -5.81
N LEU A 777 -0.93 -19.42 -5.01
CA LEU A 777 -1.64 -18.65 -4.00
C LEU A 777 -0.67 -18.36 -2.85
N ASP A 778 -0.41 -17.08 -2.56
CA ASP A 778 0.36 -16.66 -1.40
C ASP A 778 -0.61 -16.38 -0.23
N SER A 779 -1.05 -17.46 0.44
CA SER A 779 -1.96 -17.38 1.58
C SER A 779 -1.57 -18.39 2.64
N ALA A 780 -1.50 -17.94 3.89
CA ALA A 780 -1.34 -18.82 5.05
C ALA A 780 -2.55 -19.76 5.23
N ALA A 781 -3.70 -19.42 4.65
CA ALA A 781 -4.91 -20.23 4.73
C ALA A 781 -4.90 -21.47 3.81
N ASP A 782 -3.98 -21.55 2.84
CA ASP A 782 -3.77 -22.72 1.98
C ASP A 782 -2.88 -23.74 2.71
N LEU A 783 -3.48 -24.40 3.71
CA LEU A 783 -2.79 -25.35 4.59
C LEU A 783 -2.35 -26.63 3.87
N LEU A 784 -2.94 -26.94 2.73
CA LEU A 784 -2.57 -28.09 1.90
C LEU A 784 -1.53 -27.77 0.82
N GLU A 785 -1.18 -26.49 0.64
CA GLU A 785 -0.35 -25.99 -0.45
C GLU A 785 -0.85 -26.47 -1.83
N ASP A 786 -2.17 -26.54 -2.01
CA ASP A 786 -2.80 -27.03 -3.25
C ASP A 786 -3.25 -25.92 -4.20
N ASN A 787 -2.89 -24.68 -3.87
CA ASN A 787 -3.26 -23.42 -4.52
C ASN A 787 -4.75 -23.06 -4.39
N THR A 788 -5.48 -23.65 -3.43
CA THR A 788 -6.87 -23.31 -3.17
C THR A 788 -7.17 -23.29 -1.69
N VAL A 789 -7.90 -22.28 -1.22
CA VAL A 789 -8.42 -22.24 0.15
C VAL A 789 -9.85 -22.75 0.13
N ASP A 790 -10.03 -24.00 0.56
CA ASP A 790 -11.32 -24.66 0.50
C ASP A 790 -11.70 -25.43 1.79
N SER A 791 -12.78 -26.20 1.71
CA SER A 791 -13.28 -26.99 2.83
C SER A 791 -12.30 -28.03 3.39
N GLN A 792 -11.25 -28.38 2.66
CA GLN A 792 -10.19 -29.30 3.08
C GLN A 792 -9.18 -28.58 3.97
N ASP A 793 -8.81 -27.34 3.66
CA ASP A 793 -7.98 -26.50 4.53
C ASP A 793 -8.73 -26.17 5.82
N LEU A 794 -10.02 -25.86 5.72
CA LEU A 794 -10.86 -25.65 6.90
C LEU A 794 -10.89 -26.89 7.80
N GLN A 795 -10.79 -28.10 7.24
CA GLN A 795 -10.71 -29.32 8.04
C GLN A 795 -9.39 -29.41 8.82
N LEU A 796 -8.28 -28.91 8.27
CA LEU A 796 -7.00 -28.84 8.98
C LEU A 796 -7.06 -27.80 10.09
N LEU A 797 -7.51 -26.59 9.79
CA LEU A 797 -7.68 -25.53 10.80
C LEU A 797 -8.59 -26.01 11.95
N THR A 798 -9.73 -26.63 11.63
CA THR A 798 -10.67 -27.10 12.66
C THR A 798 -10.22 -28.37 13.38
N ALA A 799 -9.25 -29.12 12.85
CA ALA A 799 -8.65 -30.26 13.57
C ALA A 799 -7.83 -29.79 14.77
N ASP A 800 -7.22 -28.61 14.65
CA ASP A 800 -6.42 -27.98 15.69
C ASP A 800 -7.23 -27.00 16.55
N TRP A 801 -8.56 -26.90 16.37
CA TRP A 801 -9.40 -25.91 17.05
C TRP A 801 -9.28 -25.95 18.58
N LEU A 802 -8.99 -24.79 19.18
CA LEU A 802 -8.68 -24.58 20.61
C LEU A 802 -7.44 -25.34 21.09
N SER A 803 -6.60 -25.84 20.18
CA SER A 803 -5.27 -26.32 20.55
C SER A 803 -4.37 -25.14 20.87
N GLU A 804 -3.52 -25.34 21.87
CA GLU A 804 -2.45 -24.44 22.25
C GLU A 804 -1.18 -25.30 22.32
N ILE A 805 -0.17 -24.95 21.54
CA ILE A 805 1.13 -25.62 21.54
C ILE A 805 2.20 -24.64 21.99
N LEU A 806 2.75 -24.89 23.18
CA LEU A 806 3.87 -24.12 23.71
C LEU A 806 5.13 -24.98 23.70
N PHE A 807 6.25 -24.40 23.29
CA PHE A 807 7.55 -25.05 23.27
C PHE A 807 8.31 -24.86 24.59
N PRO A 808 8.95 -25.91 25.15
CA PRO A 808 8.91 -27.29 24.67
C PRO A 808 7.58 -27.98 25.04
N GLU A 809 7.10 -28.90 24.20
CA GLU A 809 5.92 -29.70 24.54
C GLU A 809 6.23 -30.63 25.72
N ASN A 810 5.34 -30.67 26.71
CA ASN A 810 5.45 -31.49 27.91
C ASN A 810 4.85 -32.89 27.77
#